data_AF-A0A957BJ69-F1
#
_entry.id   AF-A0A957BJ69-F1
#
_cell.length_a   1.000
_cell.length_b   1.000
_cell.length_c   1.000
_cell.angle_alpha   90.00
_cell.angle_beta   90.00
_cell.angle_gamma   90.00
#
_symmetry.space_group_name_H-M   'P 1'
#
loop_
_entity.id
_entity.type
_entity.pdbx_description
1 polymer ?
#
loop_
_entity_poly.entity_id
_entity_poly.type
_entity_poly.pdbx_seq_one_letter_code
_entity_poly.pdbx_strand_id
1 'polypeptide(L)'
;MSPFNHFNNWQKYLRQLTEPAAEVQQGEERQWARLLAGLSVALLTMGIFVVIIWILISPNFTTAPYISGFAIAAIFSIYLLSRTRYYQFGAVCLIVLLLLIVGAIIFTAPGSLVDRMRVLYFLTIAVLLASLFFSIRGLLLVIGISLVGTAVFFFVPEAPFSVTYSYIVFMVVMSALLILATVMRNDYVKRLHESQRRYHALFNQSNDAVCIFGLDGRIIEANQHAVALLGYAPEELVGMTFRGVVVDNELIESEKLFQRLRANEPIPIYEQWVKKKDGSLILVENNVELVQDANGNPLHIQSIARDITLRKQAEAALRASEERFRRLTFQSPDTIYILNFTNFQIEFINKDSFLGYTLAELKQSGSIFNNVHPTDQAQVAHYWETVMQNQEISPQSVDYRLQHKDGHWEWIHNRSIVLAHTAEGKPSEVLIVLTLITDTKQVEEKLRQQEEYARILIEQTPIGIVTVNMDGEVTAANPRSLEILGSPGLSATLGLNVLTLPPIVAAGISPMLAQSLATGKSNEMETWYTSIWDKATYLFIRAVPYFDGLGHQIGLIILVEDLTQRERAEEGMRQAQKLESLGVLAGGIAHDFNNLLVAMLGQASLALAKLAPKSPGRPHVEKAVTAAEQAARLTQQLLAYSGRGQFHVDLLDLNGLIEENLHLFTAMIPKQIILKTTLAELLPLVEVDIAQIQQVVMNLIINAVDALGSESGTIQIVTRTQMVTEADHQFWYYTSVPLAEGVYVTLEVSDDGPGMNQETAVNIFDPFFTTKEKGHGLGLAAVIGIVKGHNGGLTVESAVGQGTTFNLLLPASQKQATAVPPTPKPKPTTLTGVILVIDDEQAVREAVTDILSLVDVVVLSAADGQSGLALYLEHQAEISLVLLDLSMPGWSGEKTMEALQAVNPNVQIIVSSGYNETEAIRRFANKGSTRFLKKPYSASTLIEMVQTGLSQ
;
A
#
# COMPACT_ATOMS: atom_id res chain seq x y z
N MET A 1 31.45 87.28 13.23
CA MET A 1 30.53 86.23 12.77
C MET A 1 30.26 85.33 13.97
N SER A 2 29.25 85.41 14.85
CA SER A 2 27.85 85.85 14.80
C SER A 2 27.12 85.51 13.49
N PRO A 3 25.80 85.31 13.55
CA PRO A 3 25.06 84.40 14.42
C PRO A 3 23.97 83.69 13.58
N PHE A 4 23.21 82.76 14.14
CA PHE A 4 21.73 82.66 13.99
C PHE A 4 21.31 81.45 14.84
N ASN A 5 21.03 81.72 16.12
CA ASN A 5 19.67 81.70 16.70
C ASN A 5 19.28 80.30 17.19
N HIS A 6 19.37 79.96 18.49
CA HIS A 6 19.04 80.79 19.66
C HIS A 6 17.63 81.42 19.57
N PHE A 7 16.61 80.58 19.40
CA PHE A 7 15.24 80.94 19.78
C PHE A 7 14.45 79.86 20.54
N ASN A 8 14.85 78.57 20.55
CA ASN A 8 13.99 77.50 21.10
C ASN A 8 14.33 76.92 22.49
N ASN A 9 15.49 77.19 23.10
CA ASN A 9 15.81 76.58 24.40
C ASN A 9 15.58 77.49 25.62
N TRP A 10 15.11 78.73 25.41
CA TRP A 10 14.64 79.64 26.46
C TRP A 10 13.37 79.12 27.19
N GLN A 11 12.63 78.17 26.59
CA GLN A 11 11.50 77.48 27.24
C GLN A 11 11.90 76.34 28.19
N LYS A 12 13.13 75.81 28.10
CA LYS A 12 13.59 74.72 28.97
C LYS A 12 14.12 75.21 30.32
N TYR A 13 14.57 76.47 30.37
CA TYR A 13 15.11 77.13 31.56
C TYR A 13 14.05 77.57 32.59
N LEU A 14 12.77 77.59 32.20
CA LEU A 14 11.64 78.03 33.05
C LEU A 14 10.88 76.87 33.73
N ARG A 15 11.35 75.62 33.60
CA ARG A 15 10.64 74.45 34.14
C ARG A 15 11.43 73.58 35.12
N GLN A 16 12.63 73.99 35.52
CA GLN A 16 13.53 73.22 36.40
C GLN A 16 13.96 73.94 37.70
N LEU A 17 13.32 75.06 38.08
CA LEU A 17 13.71 75.86 39.26
C LEU A 17 12.55 76.18 40.21
N THR A 18 11.68 75.21 40.49
CA THR A 18 10.67 75.32 41.57
C THR A 18 10.69 74.08 42.46
N GLU A 19 11.55 74.07 43.49
CA GLU A 19 11.18 73.95 44.92
C GLU A 19 12.42 73.72 45.82
N PRO A 20 12.45 74.27 47.07
CA PRO A 20 13.56 74.12 48.03
C PRO A 20 13.21 73.22 49.25
N ALA A 21 14.21 72.53 49.82
CA ALA A 21 14.17 71.98 51.20
C ALA A 21 15.63 71.86 51.71
N ALA A 22 16.11 72.59 52.74
CA ALA A 22 15.72 72.69 54.16
C ALA A 22 16.43 71.65 55.05
N GLU A 23 17.65 71.99 55.50
CA GLU A 23 18.20 71.56 56.79
C GLU A 23 17.77 72.54 57.90
N VAL A 24 17.98 72.17 59.16
CA VAL A 24 17.81 72.93 60.42
C VAL A 24 16.50 72.65 61.17
N GLN A 25 16.58 71.79 62.19
CA GLN A 25 15.54 71.78 63.23
C GLN A 25 16.02 71.40 64.66
N GLN A 26 17.25 70.90 64.86
CA GLN A 26 17.73 70.54 66.22
C GLN A 26 18.71 71.54 66.86
N GLY A 27 19.25 72.50 66.11
CA GLY A 27 20.18 73.52 66.63
C GLY A 27 19.49 74.68 67.35
N GLU A 28 18.25 75.00 66.99
CA GLU A 28 17.62 76.26 67.38
C GLU A 28 17.15 76.29 68.84
N GLU A 29 16.58 75.21 69.39
CA GLU A 29 16.05 75.22 70.77
C GLU A 29 17.15 75.44 71.83
N ARG A 30 18.35 74.86 71.63
CA ARG A 30 19.50 75.07 72.51
C ARG A 30 20.13 76.46 72.35
N GLN A 31 20.05 77.04 71.15
CA GLN A 31 20.53 78.39 70.88
C GLN A 31 19.63 79.43 71.56
N TRP A 32 18.30 79.25 71.49
CA TRP A 32 17.34 80.13 72.16
C TRP A 32 17.44 80.08 73.68
N ALA A 33 17.64 78.89 74.28
CA ALA A 33 17.84 78.76 75.72
C ALA A 33 19.12 79.46 76.22
N ARG A 34 20.21 79.39 75.45
CA ARG A 34 21.47 80.10 75.77
C ARG A 34 21.39 81.61 75.54
N LEU A 35 20.68 82.04 74.49
CA LEU A 35 20.39 83.45 74.24
C LEU A 35 19.53 84.06 75.36
N LEU A 36 18.50 83.35 75.82
CA LEU A 36 17.65 83.79 76.92
C LEU A 36 18.40 83.85 78.25
N ALA A 37 19.31 82.91 78.53
CA ALA A 37 20.20 82.96 79.68
C ALA A 37 21.22 84.12 79.59
N GLY A 38 21.79 84.36 78.40
CA GLY A 38 22.70 85.49 78.17
C GLY A 38 22.02 86.86 78.32
N LEU A 39 20.78 86.98 77.84
CA LEU A 39 20.02 88.23 77.92
C LEU A 39 19.60 88.57 79.36
N SER A 40 19.25 87.55 80.16
CA SER A 40 18.89 87.74 81.56
C SER A 40 20.09 88.14 82.42
N VAL A 41 21.29 87.64 82.12
CA VAL A 41 22.55 88.10 82.74
C VAL A 41 22.87 89.54 82.31
N ALA A 42 22.71 89.88 81.03
CA ALA A 42 22.97 91.22 80.52
C ALA A 42 22.05 92.29 81.15
N LEU A 43 20.77 91.97 81.34
CA LEU A 43 19.81 92.86 82.00
C LEU A 43 20.10 93.04 83.49
N LEU A 44 20.60 92.00 84.17
CA LEU A 44 21.01 92.08 85.57
C LEU A 44 22.26 92.96 85.75
N THR A 45 23.23 92.82 84.84
CA THR A 45 24.40 93.72 84.80
C THR A 45 24.01 95.16 84.48
N MET A 46 23.03 95.37 83.59
CA MET A 46 22.54 96.70 83.26
C MET A 46 21.76 97.33 84.43
N GLY A 47 20.96 96.55 85.16
CA GLY A 47 20.28 97.01 86.38
C GLY A 47 21.25 97.41 87.48
N ILE A 48 22.31 96.62 87.70
CA ILE A 48 23.40 96.95 88.64
C ILE A 48 24.13 98.22 88.17
N PHE A 49 24.38 98.36 86.87
CA PHE A 49 25.05 99.53 86.30
C PHE A 49 24.22 100.81 86.47
N VAL A 50 22.89 100.74 86.31
CA VAL A 50 21.98 101.86 86.56
C VAL A 50 21.95 102.25 88.04
N VAL A 51 22.00 101.28 88.96
CA VAL A 51 22.09 101.56 90.42
C VAL A 51 23.44 102.20 90.77
N ILE A 52 24.54 101.75 90.17
CA ILE A 52 25.88 102.35 90.36
C ILE A 52 25.92 103.77 89.83
N ILE A 53 25.37 104.03 88.64
CA ILE A 53 25.26 105.38 88.07
C ILE A 53 24.39 106.27 88.97
N TRP A 54 23.31 105.75 89.54
CA TRP A 54 22.45 106.49 90.47
C TRP A 54 23.18 106.87 91.77
N ILE A 55 24.01 105.98 92.31
CA ILE A 55 24.89 106.26 93.47
C ILE A 55 25.92 107.34 93.13
N LEU A 56 26.50 107.31 91.93
CA LEU A 56 27.51 108.28 91.49
C LEU A 56 26.96 109.69 91.24
N ILE A 57 25.69 109.83 90.87
CA ILE A 57 25.09 111.13 90.51
C ILE A 57 24.46 111.86 91.72
N SER A 58 24.25 111.18 92.86
CA SER A 58 23.64 111.77 94.07
C SER A 58 24.48 111.54 95.35
N PRO A 59 25.57 112.31 95.59
CA PRO A 59 26.56 112.00 96.64
C PRO A 59 26.10 112.27 98.09
N ASN A 60 25.03 113.03 98.31
CA ASN A 60 24.62 113.52 99.63
C ASN A 60 23.55 112.67 100.34
N PHE A 61 23.32 111.43 99.90
CA PHE A 61 22.28 110.56 100.46
C PHE A 61 22.88 109.39 101.24
N THR A 62 22.79 109.42 102.58
CA THR A 62 23.12 108.29 103.46
C THR A 62 22.10 107.15 103.25
N THR A 63 22.37 106.26 102.29
CA THR A 63 21.43 105.25 101.77
C THR A 63 21.78 103.81 102.16
N ALA A 64 22.70 103.61 103.11
CA ALA A 64 23.16 102.30 103.55
C ALA A 64 22.03 101.30 103.94
N PRO A 65 20.87 101.69 104.52
CA PRO A 65 19.80 100.73 104.83
C PRO A 65 18.98 100.28 103.62
N TYR A 66 18.94 101.06 102.54
CA TYR A 66 18.05 100.83 101.38
C TYR A 66 18.68 99.91 100.33
N ILE A 67 20.01 99.95 100.19
CA ILE A 67 20.78 99.09 99.27
C ILE A 67 20.73 97.62 99.72
N SER A 68 20.79 97.37 101.04
CA SER A 68 20.64 96.02 101.61
C SER A 68 19.26 95.41 101.38
N GLY A 69 18.18 96.22 101.40
CA GLY A 69 16.82 95.76 101.13
C GLY A 69 16.62 95.31 99.67
N PHE A 70 17.19 96.06 98.71
CA PHE A 70 17.11 95.73 97.29
C PHE A 70 17.92 94.47 96.92
N ALA A 71 19.11 94.31 97.51
CA ALA A 71 19.93 93.12 97.31
C ALA A 71 19.25 91.85 97.85
N ILE A 72 18.63 91.92 99.03
CA ILE A 72 17.90 90.79 99.63
C ILE A 72 16.66 90.45 98.78
N ALA A 73 15.90 91.45 98.31
CA ALA A 73 14.75 91.23 97.45
C ALA A 73 15.14 90.60 96.10
N ALA A 74 16.24 91.04 95.48
CA ALA A 74 16.75 90.47 94.23
C ALA A 74 17.21 89.01 94.38
N ILE A 75 17.91 88.68 95.46
CA ILE A 75 18.35 87.30 95.75
C ILE A 75 17.15 86.38 96.04
N PHE A 76 16.16 86.86 96.80
CA PHE A 76 14.95 86.10 97.09
C PHE A 76 14.08 85.85 95.84
N SER A 77 14.09 86.82 94.91
CA SER A 77 13.43 86.72 93.60
C SER A 77 14.06 85.65 92.71
N ILE A 78 15.40 85.60 92.66
CA ILE A 78 16.16 84.59 91.92
C ILE A 78 15.90 83.18 92.49
N TYR A 79 15.81 83.06 93.82
CA TYR A 79 15.50 81.78 94.48
C TYR A 79 14.10 81.26 94.12
N LEU A 80 13.07 82.11 94.12
CA LEU A 80 11.69 81.72 93.77
C LEU A 80 11.52 81.35 92.28
N LEU A 81 12.17 82.09 91.37
CA LEU A 81 12.16 81.82 89.92
C LEU A 81 12.85 80.50 89.55
N SER A 82 13.76 80.01 90.40
CA SER A 82 14.50 78.77 90.15
C SER A 82 13.76 77.49 90.56
N ARG A 83 12.64 77.55 91.30
CA ARG A 83 12.10 76.36 92.00
C ARG A 83 10.64 75.95 91.81
N THR A 84 9.80 76.64 91.02
CA THR A 84 8.39 76.20 90.84
C THR A 84 7.84 76.32 89.42
N ARG A 85 7.09 75.28 88.99
CA ARG A 85 6.44 75.10 87.68
C ARG A 85 5.29 76.08 87.35
N TYR A 86 5.01 77.07 88.20
CA TYR A 86 3.98 78.08 87.98
C TYR A 86 4.62 79.47 87.81
N TYR A 87 5.38 79.62 86.72
CA TYR A 87 6.17 80.82 86.42
C TYR A 87 5.37 82.13 86.38
N GLN A 88 4.07 82.06 86.05
CA GLN A 88 3.28 83.25 85.77
C GLN A 88 2.68 83.93 87.00
N PHE A 89 2.30 83.17 88.03
CA PHE A 89 1.61 83.74 89.20
C PHE A 89 2.59 84.30 90.24
N GLY A 90 3.70 83.59 90.48
CA GLY A 90 4.75 84.01 91.42
C GLY A 90 5.46 85.30 90.98
N ALA A 91 5.72 85.46 89.68
CA ALA A 91 6.35 86.67 89.14
C ALA A 91 5.44 87.91 89.29
N VAL A 92 4.13 87.78 89.11
CA VAL A 92 3.18 88.88 89.27
C VAL A 92 3.07 89.31 90.73
N CYS A 93 2.97 88.38 91.68
CA CYS A 93 2.96 88.70 93.11
C CYS A 93 4.25 89.37 93.57
N LEU A 94 5.41 88.94 93.04
CA LEU A 94 6.71 89.50 93.34
C LEU A 94 6.85 90.95 92.81
N ILE A 95 6.37 91.20 91.59
CA ILE A 95 6.35 92.55 91.00
C ILE A 95 5.43 93.48 91.80
N VAL A 96 4.26 93.01 92.23
CA VAL A 96 3.34 93.80 93.06
C VAL A 96 3.94 94.11 94.43
N LEU A 97 4.64 93.15 95.04
CA LEU A 97 5.33 93.35 96.32
C LEU A 97 6.49 94.35 96.20
N LEU A 98 7.30 94.25 95.13
CA LEU A 98 8.36 95.21 94.83
C LEU A 98 7.80 96.62 94.57
N LEU A 99 6.68 96.73 93.86
CA LEU A 99 5.99 98.01 93.63
C LEU A 99 5.46 98.64 94.92
N LEU A 100 4.92 97.84 95.85
CA LEU A 100 4.45 98.32 97.16
C LEU A 100 5.61 98.76 98.06
N ILE A 101 6.71 98.00 98.09
CA ILE A 101 7.91 98.34 98.86
C ILE A 101 8.54 99.63 98.32
N VAL A 102 8.63 99.77 97.00
CA VAL A 102 9.19 100.98 96.38
C VAL A 102 8.25 102.17 96.56
N GLY A 103 6.93 102.00 96.48
CA GLY A 103 5.95 103.04 96.80
C GLY A 103 6.07 103.57 98.24
N ALA A 104 6.31 102.68 99.21
CA ALA A 104 6.55 103.05 100.61
C ALA A 104 7.89 103.81 100.79
N ILE A 105 8.94 103.44 100.04
CA ILE A 105 10.25 104.12 100.05
C ILE A 105 10.13 105.52 99.43
N ILE A 106 9.39 105.69 98.34
CA ILE A 106 9.17 107.01 97.71
C ILE A 106 8.38 107.95 98.63
N PHE A 107 7.41 107.43 99.38
CA PHE A 107 6.60 108.25 100.30
C PHE A 107 7.41 108.77 101.50
N THR A 108 8.47 108.05 101.89
CA THR A 108 9.29 108.36 103.07
C THR A 108 10.65 109.02 102.76
N ALA A 109 11.05 109.11 101.48
CA ALA A 109 12.33 109.70 101.08
C ALA A 109 12.31 111.25 101.13
N PRO A 110 13.23 111.90 101.87
CA PRO A 110 13.33 113.36 101.92
C PRO A 110 14.02 113.90 100.66
N GLY A 111 13.29 114.59 99.78
CA GLY A 111 13.86 115.15 98.53
C GLY A 111 12.84 115.95 97.72
N SER A 112 13.32 116.68 96.72
CA SER A 112 12.48 117.49 95.82
C SER A 112 11.47 116.62 95.05
N LEU A 113 10.35 117.20 94.60
CA LEU A 113 9.32 116.46 93.85
C LEU A 113 9.92 115.79 92.59
N VAL A 114 10.89 116.44 91.95
CA VAL A 114 11.58 115.96 90.75
C VAL A 114 12.37 114.67 91.01
N ASP A 115 13.00 114.54 92.18
CA ASP A 115 13.78 113.34 92.52
C ASP A 115 12.86 112.14 92.78
N ARG A 116 11.72 112.37 93.44
CA ARG A 116 10.68 111.34 93.62
C ARG A 116 10.08 110.89 92.29
N MET A 117 9.91 111.82 91.33
CA MET A 117 9.43 111.52 89.98
C MET A 117 10.43 110.71 89.14
N ARG A 118 11.74 110.94 89.29
CA ARG A 118 12.78 110.15 88.60
C ARG A 118 12.77 108.69 89.04
N VAL A 119 12.55 108.41 90.33
CA VAL A 119 12.44 107.02 90.82
C VAL A 119 11.19 106.33 90.26
N LEU A 120 10.06 107.04 90.18
CA LEU A 120 8.82 106.51 89.59
C LEU A 120 8.99 106.17 88.10
N TYR A 121 9.76 106.98 87.36
CA TYR A 121 10.08 106.79 85.95
C TYR A 121 10.92 105.52 85.68
N PHE A 122 11.95 105.26 86.49
CA PHE A 122 12.75 104.05 86.34
C PHE A 122 11.98 102.78 86.71
N LEU A 123 11.05 102.89 87.67
CA LEU A 123 10.21 101.77 88.10
C LEU A 123 9.21 101.35 87.01
N THR A 124 8.60 102.31 86.30
CA THR A 124 7.69 102.00 85.18
C THR A 124 8.43 101.34 84.02
N ILE A 125 9.66 101.78 83.70
CA ILE A 125 10.51 101.13 82.69
C ILE A 125 10.85 99.69 83.09
N ALA A 126 11.17 99.42 84.35
CA ALA A 126 11.47 98.07 84.83
C ALA A 126 10.24 97.13 84.72
N VAL A 127 9.04 97.62 85.03
CA VAL A 127 7.78 96.85 84.89
C VAL A 127 7.43 96.59 83.42
N LEU A 128 7.70 97.56 82.53
CA LEU A 128 7.49 97.41 81.09
C LEU A 128 8.45 96.40 80.47
N LEU A 129 9.70 96.31 80.94
CA LEU A 129 10.66 95.31 80.47
C LEU A 129 10.32 93.90 80.96
N ALA A 130 9.78 93.76 82.17
CA ALA A 130 9.37 92.46 82.72
C ALA A 130 8.14 91.86 82.01
N SER A 131 7.29 92.69 81.39
CA SER A 131 6.04 92.27 80.77
C SER A 131 6.19 91.67 79.36
N LEU A 132 7.36 91.76 78.73
CA LEU A 132 7.66 91.11 77.44
C LEU A 132 7.54 89.57 77.45
N PHE A 133 7.43 88.98 78.63
CA PHE A 133 7.37 87.52 78.80
C PHE A 133 5.96 86.95 78.95
N PHE A 134 4.89 87.76 78.84
CA PHE A 134 3.51 87.33 79.13
C PHE A 134 2.57 87.34 77.92
N SER A 135 1.50 86.54 78.04
CA SER A 135 0.48 86.26 77.01
C SER A 135 -0.26 87.51 76.51
N ILE A 136 -1.17 87.37 75.52
CA ILE A 136 -1.99 88.45 74.95
C ILE A 136 -2.73 89.29 76.03
N ARG A 137 -3.03 88.72 77.20
CA ARG A 137 -3.60 89.47 78.35
C ARG A 137 -2.59 90.41 79.02
N GLY A 138 -1.30 90.08 78.98
CA GLY A 138 -0.20 90.94 79.43
C GLY A 138 -0.02 92.18 78.53
N LEU A 139 -0.27 92.07 77.23
CA LEU A 139 -0.24 93.21 76.30
C LEU A 139 -1.29 94.28 76.65
N LEU A 140 -2.51 93.86 76.99
CA LEU A 140 -3.59 94.76 77.41
C LEU A 140 -3.29 95.45 78.75
N LEU A 141 -2.68 94.73 79.70
CA LEU A 141 -2.24 95.29 80.98
C LEU A 141 -1.15 96.35 80.79
N VAL A 142 -0.20 96.09 79.89
CA VAL A 142 0.89 97.00 79.54
C VAL A 142 0.38 98.27 78.87
N ILE A 143 -0.54 98.15 77.92
CA ILE A 143 -1.19 99.31 77.28
C ILE A 143 -1.93 100.14 78.33
N GLY A 144 -2.65 99.50 79.25
CA GLY A 144 -3.34 100.18 80.36
C GLY A 144 -2.39 100.93 81.31
N ILE A 145 -1.30 100.29 81.76
CA ILE A 145 -0.29 100.92 82.64
C ILE A 145 0.44 102.05 81.92
N SER A 146 0.69 101.90 80.61
CA SER A 146 1.32 102.91 79.78
C SER A 146 0.44 104.16 79.63
N LEU A 147 -0.86 103.97 79.41
CA LEU A 147 -1.85 105.05 79.32
C LEU A 147 -1.98 105.81 80.65
N VAL A 148 -2.04 105.08 81.76
CA VAL A 148 -2.09 105.69 83.12
C VAL A 148 -0.80 106.44 83.43
N GLY A 149 0.37 105.87 83.11
CA GLY A 149 1.66 106.53 83.28
C GLY A 149 1.78 107.81 82.46
N THR A 150 1.27 107.81 81.22
CA THR A 150 1.24 108.98 80.34
C THR A 150 0.28 110.06 80.86
N ALA A 151 -0.88 109.66 81.39
CA ALA A 151 -1.85 110.56 81.99
C ALA A 151 -1.31 111.24 83.26
N VAL A 152 -0.61 110.50 84.13
CA VAL A 152 0.02 111.06 85.33
C VAL A 152 1.15 112.05 84.98
N PHE A 153 1.89 111.78 83.91
CA PHE A 153 3.02 112.63 83.50
C PHE A 153 2.58 113.99 82.91
N PHE A 154 1.42 114.06 82.24
CA PHE A 154 0.87 115.30 81.70
C PHE A 154 0.47 116.34 82.76
N PHE A 155 0.29 115.91 84.01
CA PHE A 155 -0.10 116.79 85.13
C PHE A 155 1.09 117.30 85.96
N VAL A 156 2.35 117.07 85.54
CA VAL A 156 3.54 117.52 86.26
C VAL A 156 4.22 118.67 85.49
N PRO A 157 4.08 119.94 85.91
CA PRO A 157 4.39 121.11 85.07
C PRO A 157 5.88 121.42 84.87
N GLU A 158 6.82 120.73 85.54
CA GLU A 158 8.25 121.09 85.55
C GLU A 158 9.20 119.98 85.05
N ALA A 159 8.69 118.91 84.43
CA ALA A 159 9.54 117.84 83.91
C ALA A 159 10.34 118.30 82.66
N PRO A 160 11.67 118.08 82.59
CA PRO A 160 12.46 118.46 81.42
C PRO A 160 12.02 117.71 80.15
N PHE A 161 11.84 118.44 79.06
CA PHE A 161 11.27 117.95 77.79
C PHE A 161 11.97 116.69 77.23
N SER A 162 13.27 116.53 77.48
CA SER A 162 14.08 115.37 77.04
C SER A 162 13.63 114.05 77.67
N VAL A 163 13.15 114.06 78.91
CA VAL A 163 12.70 112.85 79.62
C VAL A 163 11.35 112.37 79.08
N THR A 164 10.45 113.31 78.80
CA THR A 164 9.12 113.03 78.22
C THR A 164 9.25 112.43 76.82
N TYR A 165 10.12 113.00 75.98
CA TYR A 165 10.33 112.51 74.62
C TYR A 165 10.94 111.11 74.60
N SER A 166 11.96 110.85 75.42
CA SER A 166 12.58 109.53 75.53
C SER A 166 11.60 108.44 75.96
N TYR A 167 10.62 108.77 76.80
CA TYR A 167 9.61 107.82 77.27
C TYR A 167 8.63 107.40 76.17
N ILE A 168 8.12 108.37 75.41
CA ILE A 168 7.16 108.12 74.34
C ILE A 168 7.82 107.28 73.23
N VAL A 169 9.05 107.64 72.84
CA VAL A 169 9.80 106.88 71.84
C VAL A 169 10.03 105.44 72.29
N PHE A 170 10.42 105.23 73.55
CA PHE A 170 10.62 103.90 74.11
C PHE A 170 9.33 103.06 74.07
N MET A 171 8.19 103.62 74.46
CA MET A 171 6.88 102.93 74.43
C MET A 171 6.49 102.44 73.03
N VAL A 172 6.68 103.29 72.02
CA VAL A 172 6.34 102.97 70.63
C VAL A 172 7.23 101.84 70.11
N VAL A 173 8.55 101.92 70.36
CA VAL A 173 9.53 100.90 69.93
C VAL A 173 9.23 99.55 70.57
N MET A 174 8.96 99.52 71.87
CA MET A 174 8.68 98.26 72.59
C MET A 174 7.36 97.62 72.13
N SER A 175 6.34 98.44 71.84
CA SER A 175 5.06 97.96 71.30
C SER A 175 5.22 97.33 69.91
N ALA A 176 6.06 97.91 69.04
CA ALA A 176 6.34 97.39 67.71
C ALA A 176 7.08 96.04 67.74
N LEU A 177 8.08 95.90 68.63
CA LEU A 177 8.83 94.65 68.80
C LEU A 177 7.95 93.49 69.28
N LEU A 178 6.99 93.76 70.17
CA LEU A 178 6.04 92.76 70.68
C LEU A 178 5.11 92.21 69.60
N ILE A 179 4.65 93.06 68.68
CA ILE A 179 3.79 92.65 67.56
C ILE A 179 4.59 91.79 66.58
N LEU A 180 5.84 92.16 66.29
CA LEU A 180 6.70 91.40 65.37
C LEU A 180 6.96 89.97 65.89
N ALA A 181 7.24 89.83 67.20
CA ALA A 181 7.50 88.53 67.81
C ALA A 181 6.29 87.58 67.78
N THR A 182 5.07 88.11 67.91
CA THR A 182 3.83 87.30 67.84
C THR A 182 3.51 86.83 66.42
N VAL A 183 3.77 87.68 65.41
CA VAL A 183 3.57 87.30 64.00
C VAL A 183 4.53 86.20 63.57
N MET A 184 5.82 86.30 63.92
CA MET A 184 6.81 85.27 63.54
C MET A 184 6.51 83.90 64.14
N ARG A 185 6.02 83.84 65.38
CA ARG A 185 5.65 82.57 66.04
C ARG A 185 4.50 81.86 65.33
N ASN A 186 3.47 82.60 64.91
CA ASN A 186 2.32 82.01 64.24
C ASN A 186 2.65 81.48 62.84
N ASP A 187 3.57 82.13 62.12
CA ASP A 187 4.02 81.66 60.81
C ASP A 187 4.79 80.34 60.90
N TYR A 188 5.66 80.20 61.90
CA TYR A 188 6.43 78.96 62.14
C TYR A 188 5.52 77.76 62.45
N VAL A 189 4.51 77.94 63.31
CA VAL A 189 3.56 76.87 63.65
C VAL A 189 2.71 76.44 62.44
N LYS A 190 2.37 77.36 61.54
CA LYS A 190 1.66 77.02 60.29
C LYS A 190 2.52 76.17 59.35
N ARG A 191 3.77 76.57 59.12
CA ARG A 191 4.68 75.83 58.22
C ARG A 191 4.94 74.39 58.70
N LEU A 192 5.05 74.19 60.01
CA LEU A 192 5.24 72.85 60.59
C LEU A 192 4.03 71.94 60.32
N HIS A 193 2.80 72.44 60.52
CA HIS A 193 1.59 71.66 60.26
C HIS A 193 1.38 71.36 58.76
N GLU A 194 1.71 72.29 57.86
CA GLU A 194 1.62 72.06 56.42
C GLU A 194 2.61 71.00 55.94
N SER A 195 3.85 71.02 56.47
CA SER A 195 4.86 70.00 56.16
C SER A 195 4.43 68.60 56.64
N GLN A 196 3.89 68.49 57.86
CA GLN A 196 3.40 67.21 58.38
C GLN A 196 2.21 66.66 57.58
N ARG A 197 1.25 67.52 57.20
CA ARG A 197 0.12 67.08 56.35
C ARG A 197 0.58 66.62 54.98
N ARG A 198 1.55 67.33 54.37
CA ARG A 198 2.10 66.98 53.07
C ARG A 198 2.81 65.62 53.10
N TYR A 199 3.63 65.37 54.12
CA TYR A 199 4.29 64.08 54.34
C TYR A 199 3.28 62.94 54.46
N HIS A 200 2.29 63.06 55.37
CA HIS A 200 1.28 62.01 55.56
C HIS A 200 0.43 61.75 54.31
N ALA A 201 0.14 62.77 53.51
CA ALA A 201 -0.61 62.62 52.27
C ALA A 201 0.20 61.86 51.20
N LEU A 202 1.45 62.26 50.96
CA LEU A 202 2.32 61.62 49.95
C LEU A 202 2.65 60.18 50.34
N PHE A 203 2.95 59.94 51.62
CA PHE A 203 3.25 58.62 52.14
C PHE A 203 2.08 57.65 51.94
N ASN A 204 0.85 58.07 52.29
CA ASN A 204 -0.34 57.22 52.18
C ASN A 204 -0.94 57.11 50.77
N GLN A 205 -0.72 58.09 49.88
CA GLN A 205 -1.19 58.03 48.49
C GLN A 205 -0.24 57.28 47.54
N SER A 206 0.90 56.78 48.01
CA SER A 206 1.79 55.95 47.19
C SER A 206 1.09 54.67 46.71
N ASN A 207 1.25 54.36 45.43
CA ASN A 207 0.76 53.11 44.83
C ASN A 207 1.64 51.91 45.17
N ASP A 208 2.85 52.14 45.68
CA ASP A 208 3.74 51.08 46.17
C ASP A 208 3.67 51.04 47.71
N ALA A 209 3.92 49.85 48.27
CA ALA A 209 3.98 49.66 49.72
C ALA A 209 5.24 50.34 50.27
N VAL A 210 5.06 51.30 51.18
CA VAL A 210 6.18 52.01 51.80
C VAL A 210 6.22 51.69 53.29
N CYS A 211 7.34 51.15 53.75
CA CYS A 211 7.61 50.87 55.15
C CYS A 211 8.86 51.62 55.60
N ILE A 212 8.80 52.24 56.76
CA ILE A 212 9.94 52.83 57.44
C ILE A 212 10.31 51.92 58.59
N PHE A 213 11.57 51.52 58.63
CA PHE A 213 12.14 50.66 59.64
C PHE A 213 13.07 51.47 60.54
N GLY A 214 12.94 51.29 61.86
CA GLY A 214 13.96 51.71 62.81
C GLY A 214 15.28 51.00 62.52
N LEU A 215 16.38 51.57 63.01
CA LEU A 215 17.69 50.95 62.83
C LEU A 215 17.74 49.54 63.42
N ASP A 216 16.92 49.19 64.41
CA ASP A 216 16.79 47.85 64.99
C ASP A 216 16.07 46.83 64.09
N GLY A 217 15.53 47.27 62.95
CA GLY A 217 14.85 46.43 61.95
C GLY A 217 13.35 46.29 62.18
N ARG A 218 12.77 47.03 63.12
CA ARG A 218 11.32 47.08 63.35
C ARG A 218 10.66 48.14 62.48
N ILE A 219 9.50 47.83 61.91
CA ILE A 219 8.68 48.81 61.19
C ILE A 219 8.21 49.86 62.21
N ILE A 220 8.58 51.11 62.00
CA ILE A 220 8.15 52.25 62.81
C ILE A 220 6.95 52.97 62.18
N GLU A 221 6.84 52.93 60.85
CA GLU A 221 5.72 53.51 60.11
C GLU A 221 5.48 52.69 58.84
N ALA A 222 4.23 52.49 58.45
CA ALA A 222 3.86 51.83 57.21
C ALA A 222 2.69 52.56 56.58
N ASN A 223 2.72 52.75 55.26
CA ASN A 223 1.65 53.44 54.57
C ASN A 223 0.43 52.53 54.37
N GLN A 224 -0.70 53.15 53.98
CA GLN A 224 -1.94 52.40 53.75
C GLN A 224 -1.80 51.30 52.68
N HIS A 225 -0.94 51.50 51.68
CA HIS A 225 -0.71 50.48 50.65
C HIS A 225 0.05 49.26 51.19
N ALA A 226 1.04 49.44 52.08
CA ALA A 226 1.76 48.34 52.73
C ALA A 226 0.83 47.50 53.62
N VAL A 227 -0.08 48.16 54.35
CA VAL A 227 -1.13 47.51 55.14
C VAL A 227 -2.05 46.68 54.24
N ALA A 228 -2.52 47.26 53.13
CA ALA A 228 -3.39 46.56 52.17
C ALA A 228 -2.67 45.40 51.46
N LEU A 229 -1.40 45.58 51.08
CA LEU A 229 -0.61 44.58 50.37
C LEU A 229 -0.31 43.37 51.26
N LEU A 230 0.10 43.60 52.52
CA LEU A 230 0.51 42.54 53.45
C LEU A 230 -0.67 41.95 54.25
N GLY A 231 -1.79 42.66 54.34
CA GLY A 231 -3.01 42.21 55.00
C GLY A 231 -2.99 42.26 56.53
N TYR A 232 -2.00 42.92 57.13
CA TYR A 232 -1.92 43.16 58.58
C TYR A 232 -2.67 44.44 58.96
N ALA A 233 -3.23 44.50 60.17
CA ALA A 233 -3.74 45.77 60.68
C ALA A 233 -2.57 46.75 60.92
N PRO A 234 -2.76 48.07 60.79
CA PRO A 234 -1.69 49.06 60.98
C PRO A 234 -0.94 48.89 62.32
N GLU A 235 -1.68 48.62 63.39
CA GLU A 235 -1.14 48.43 64.74
C GLU A 235 -0.38 47.12 64.92
N GLU A 236 -0.69 46.11 64.09
CA GLU A 236 0.03 44.83 64.08
C GLU A 236 1.31 44.93 63.24
N LEU A 237 1.26 45.65 62.12
CA LEU A 237 2.37 45.80 61.18
C LEU A 237 3.49 46.66 61.77
N VAL A 238 3.14 47.73 62.49
CA VAL A 238 4.09 48.56 63.22
C VAL A 238 4.65 47.78 64.41
N GLY A 239 5.97 47.67 64.51
CA GLY A 239 6.69 46.90 65.51
C GLY A 239 7.13 45.50 65.04
N MET A 240 6.55 44.98 63.95
CA MET A 240 7.05 43.78 63.27
C MET A 240 8.43 44.04 62.68
N THR A 241 9.23 42.98 62.54
CA THR A 241 10.49 43.02 61.78
C THR A 241 10.27 42.44 60.40
N PHE A 242 11.17 42.72 59.45
CA PHE A 242 11.12 42.10 58.13
C PHE A 242 11.07 40.56 58.19
N ARG A 243 11.60 39.94 59.27
CA ARG A 243 11.50 38.49 59.50
C ARG A 243 10.07 37.96 59.65
N GLY A 244 9.12 38.82 60.02
CA GLY A 244 7.72 38.45 60.15
C GLY A 244 6.96 38.42 58.81
N VAL A 245 7.54 38.96 57.74
CA VAL A 245 6.89 39.07 56.43
C VAL A 245 7.70 38.42 55.30
N VAL A 246 9.01 38.21 55.46
CA VAL A 246 9.84 37.47 54.49
C VAL A 246 9.69 35.95 54.70
N VAL A 247 9.73 35.18 53.61
CA VAL A 247 9.68 33.70 53.67
C VAL A 247 10.95 33.09 54.28
N ASP A 248 10.80 31.96 54.98
CA ASP A 248 11.86 31.36 55.81
C ASP A 248 13.18 31.09 55.07
N ASN A 249 13.11 30.68 53.81
CA ASN A 249 14.28 30.36 52.97
C ASN A 249 15.07 31.60 52.51
N GLU A 250 14.47 32.79 52.55
CA GLU A 250 15.11 34.05 52.14
C GLU A 250 15.56 34.92 53.32
N LEU A 251 15.20 34.54 54.56
CA LEU A 251 15.56 35.28 55.78
C LEU A 251 17.06 35.53 55.94
N ILE A 252 17.89 34.54 55.60
CA ILE A 252 19.35 34.64 55.71
C ILE A 252 19.91 35.71 54.77
N GLU A 253 19.36 35.81 53.56
CA GLU A 253 19.78 36.81 52.58
C GLU A 253 19.27 38.20 52.95
N SER A 254 18.02 38.33 53.38
CA SER A 254 17.48 39.61 53.88
C SER A 254 18.24 40.14 55.09
N GLU A 255 18.69 39.27 56.00
CA GLU A 255 19.52 39.69 57.14
C GLU A 255 20.88 40.24 56.69
N LYS A 256 21.52 39.63 55.68
CA LYS A 256 22.75 40.16 55.09
C LYS A 256 22.53 41.50 54.40
N LEU A 257 21.44 41.64 53.64
CA LEU A 257 21.06 42.92 53.02
C LEU A 257 20.84 43.99 54.08
N PHE A 258 20.13 43.67 55.16
CA PHE A 258 19.89 44.59 56.27
C PHE A 258 21.18 45.04 56.98
N GLN A 259 22.15 44.13 57.15
CA GLN A 259 23.49 44.49 57.68
C GLN A 259 24.25 45.44 56.76
N ARG A 260 24.19 45.22 55.43
CA ARG A 260 24.82 46.09 54.43
C ARG A 260 24.16 47.47 54.39
N LEU A 261 22.83 47.57 54.52
CA LEU A 261 22.13 48.86 54.65
C LEU A 261 22.60 49.63 55.88
N ARG A 262 22.75 48.98 57.04
CA ARG A 262 23.29 49.63 58.24
C ARG A 262 24.72 50.12 58.07
N ALA A 263 25.52 49.44 57.25
CA ALA A 263 26.85 49.88 56.87
C ALA A 263 26.86 51.00 55.82
N ASN A 264 25.68 51.50 55.43
CA ASN A 264 25.47 52.52 54.39
C ASN A 264 25.97 52.08 53.01
N GLU A 265 25.90 50.78 52.71
CA GLU A 265 26.19 50.26 51.38
C GLU A 265 24.95 50.32 50.48
N PRO A 266 25.08 50.76 49.22
CA PRO A 266 23.96 50.78 48.27
C PRO A 266 23.53 49.35 47.92
N ILE A 267 22.21 49.11 47.96
CA ILE A 267 21.61 47.83 47.59
C ILE A 267 20.87 47.98 46.26
N PRO A 268 21.19 47.15 45.25
CA PRO A 268 20.42 47.15 44.01
C PRO A 268 19.00 46.67 44.27
N ILE A 269 18.05 47.11 43.44
CA ILE A 269 16.68 46.61 43.45
C ILE A 269 16.71 45.08 43.34
N TYR A 270 15.95 44.41 44.21
CA TYR A 270 15.93 42.94 44.27
C TYR A 270 14.49 42.42 44.39
N GLU A 271 14.26 41.24 43.86
CA GLU A 271 12.98 40.52 43.98
C GLU A 271 13.03 39.63 45.24
N GLN A 272 11.94 39.57 45.99
CA GLN A 272 11.85 38.77 47.22
C GLN A 272 10.43 38.27 47.42
N TRP A 273 10.31 37.02 47.88
CA TRP A 273 9.04 36.46 48.27
C TRP A 273 8.64 36.95 49.67
N VAL A 274 7.44 37.49 49.76
CA VAL A 274 6.84 38.02 50.98
C VAL A 274 5.55 37.27 51.28
N LYS A 275 5.37 36.93 52.55
CA LYS A 275 4.22 36.23 53.09
C LYS A 275 3.24 37.23 53.70
N LYS A 276 2.00 37.19 53.21
CA LYS A 276 0.87 37.96 53.76
C LYS A 276 0.36 37.33 55.06
N LYS A 277 -0.48 38.07 55.80
CA LYS A 277 -1.12 37.59 57.05
C LYS A 277 -1.94 36.32 56.85
N ASP A 278 -2.62 36.17 55.72
CA ASP A 278 -3.42 34.99 55.37
C ASP A 278 -2.56 33.77 54.97
N GLY A 279 -1.24 33.93 54.91
CA GLY A 279 -0.28 32.90 54.53
C GLY A 279 0.01 32.81 53.04
N SER A 280 -0.68 33.57 52.19
CA SER A 280 -0.38 33.63 50.75
C SER A 280 0.96 34.32 50.48
N LEU A 281 1.64 33.88 49.42
CA LEU A 281 2.93 34.41 49.01
C LEU A 281 2.75 35.37 47.83
N ILE A 282 3.44 36.51 47.89
CA ILE A 282 3.57 37.47 46.80
C ILE A 282 5.03 37.71 46.50
N LEU A 283 5.35 37.90 45.23
CA LEU A 283 6.68 38.30 44.81
C LEU A 283 6.72 39.82 44.72
N VAL A 284 7.58 40.44 45.51
CA VAL A 284 7.75 41.90 45.49
C VAL A 284 9.12 42.28 44.96
N GLU A 285 9.17 43.35 44.18
CA GLU A 285 10.39 44.08 43.83
C GLU A 285 10.63 45.15 44.91
N ASN A 286 11.76 45.06 45.63
CA ASN A 286 12.10 45.92 46.75
C ASN A 286 13.20 46.92 46.38
N ASN A 287 12.98 48.17 46.74
CA ASN A 287 13.98 49.23 46.78
C ASN A 287 14.13 49.75 48.22
N VAL A 288 15.35 49.73 48.75
CA VAL A 288 15.64 49.99 50.17
C VAL A 288 16.80 50.97 50.32
N GLU A 289 16.65 51.94 51.21
CA GLU A 289 17.63 53.01 51.42
C GLU A 289 17.78 53.38 52.90
N LEU A 290 19.00 53.68 53.33
CA LEU A 290 19.27 54.23 54.66
C LEU A 290 19.12 55.77 54.62
N VAL A 291 18.15 56.29 55.36
CA VAL A 291 17.94 57.73 55.52
C VAL A 291 18.78 58.23 56.70
N GLN A 292 19.48 59.34 56.51
CA GLN A 292 20.40 59.94 57.49
C GLN A 292 19.88 61.31 57.98
N ASP A 293 20.32 61.74 59.15
CA ASP A 293 20.10 63.11 59.65
C ASP A 293 21.03 64.13 58.95
N ALA A 294 20.82 65.43 59.22
CA ALA A 294 21.65 66.51 58.66
C ALA A 294 23.14 66.44 59.06
N ASN A 295 23.52 65.61 60.04
CA ASN A 295 24.90 65.40 60.45
C ASN A 295 25.48 64.09 59.87
N GLY A 296 24.74 63.39 59.00
CA GLY A 296 25.14 62.12 58.40
C GLY A 296 24.96 60.89 59.30
N ASN A 297 24.28 61.01 60.46
CA ASN A 297 24.00 59.86 61.31
C ASN A 297 22.80 59.06 60.76
N PRO A 298 22.85 57.71 60.80
CA PRO A 298 21.71 56.88 60.43
C PRO A 298 20.44 57.24 61.23
N LEU A 299 19.34 57.53 60.54
CA LEU A 299 18.06 57.89 61.15
C LEU A 299 17.10 56.69 61.12
N HIS A 300 16.80 56.18 59.92
CA HIS A 300 15.91 55.04 59.69
C HIS A 300 16.18 54.42 58.31
N ILE A 301 15.57 53.27 58.01
CA ILE A 301 15.63 52.62 56.70
C ILE A 301 14.26 52.76 56.04
N GLN A 302 14.22 53.22 54.79
CA GLN A 302 13.00 53.29 53.99
C GLN A 302 12.98 52.14 52.99
N SER A 303 11.85 51.45 52.89
CA SER A 303 11.60 50.39 51.90
C SER A 303 10.40 50.75 51.05
N ILE A 304 10.53 50.56 49.75
CA ILE A 304 9.46 50.64 48.76
C ILE A 304 9.34 49.27 48.10
N ALA A 305 8.17 48.64 48.20
CA ALA A 305 7.91 47.31 47.69
C ALA A 305 6.75 47.35 46.67
N ARG A 306 6.98 46.76 45.49
CA ARG A 306 6.00 46.64 44.41
C ARG A 306 5.67 45.18 44.11
N ASP A 307 4.38 44.83 44.10
CA ASP A 307 3.94 43.47 43.71
C ASP A 307 4.13 43.24 42.19
N ILE A 308 4.90 42.21 41.83
CA ILE A 308 5.19 41.83 40.44
C ILE A 308 4.64 40.44 40.06
N THR A 309 3.78 39.85 40.91
CA THR A 309 3.30 38.47 40.77
C THR A 309 2.58 38.23 39.43
N LEU A 310 1.66 39.12 39.03
CA LEU A 310 0.88 39.00 37.78
C LEU A 310 1.76 39.06 36.52
N ARG A 311 2.80 39.91 36.54
CA ARG A 311 3.69 40.09 35.38
C ARG A 311 4.50 38.82 35.11
N LYS A 312 5.09 38.22 36.15
CA LYS A 312 5.87 36.98 36.01
C LYS A 312 5.00 35.78 35.60
N GLN A 313 3.75 35.71 36.07
CA GLN A 313 2.80 34.67 35.66
C GLN A 313 2.46 34.76 34.16
N ALA A 314 2.25 35.97 33.62
CA ALA A 314 2.00 36.17 32.20
C ALA A 314 3.21 35.80 31.32
N GLU A 315 4.43 36.20 31.73
CA GLU A 315 5.66 35.84 31.03
C GLU A 315 5.92 34.32 31.05
N ALA A 316 5.67 33.66 32.19
CA ALA A 316 5.79 32.21 32.32
C ALA A 316 4.74 31.46 31.49
N ALA A 317 3.49 31.94 31.43
CA ALA A 317 2.44 31.35 30.61
C ALA A 317 2.74 31.45 29.11
N LEU A 318 3.28 32.60 28.66
CA LEU A 318 3.71 32.78 27.27
C LEU A 318 4.84 31.81 26.91
N ARG A 319 5.90 31.74 27.72
CA ARG A 319 7.01 30.78 27.51
C ARG A 319 6.52 29.34 27.52
N ALA A 320 5.61 28.98 28.43
CA ALA A 320 5.04 27.63 28.49
C ALA A 320 4.20 27.30 27.24
N SER A 321 3.49 28.28 26.68
CA SER A 321 2.75 28.13 25.42
C SER A 321 3.68 27.98 24.21
N GLU A 322 4.74 28.80 24.11
CA GLU A 322 5.75 28.71 23.06
C GLU A 322 6.50 27.39 23.09
N GLU A 323 6.95 26.95 24.28
CA GLU A 323 7.56 25.63 24.45
C GLU A 323 6.60 24.50 24.11
N ARG A 324 5.33 24.62 24.50
CA ARG A 324 4.30 23.62 24.16
C ARG A 324 4.09 23.53 22.65
N PHE A 325 3.96 24.66 21.95
CA PHE A 325 3.85 24.70 20.49
C PHE A 325 5.08 24.09 19.81
N ARG A 326 6.29 24.46 20.27
CA ARG A 326 7.55 23.89 19.76
C ARG A 326 7.61 22.37 19.98
N ARG A 327 7.24 21.85 21.16
CA ARG A 327 7.26 20.41 21.42
C ARG A 327 6.25 19.65 20.56
N LEU A 328 5.02 20.15 20.44
CA LEU A 328 3.97 19.52 19.63
C LEU A 328 4.36 19.45 18.15
N THR A 329 4.91 20.54 17.62
CA THR A 329 5.31 20.60 16.21
C THR A 329 6.53 19.71 15.93
N PHE A 330 7.58 19.73 16.76
CA PHE A 330 8.78 18.91 16.56
C PHE A 330 8.54 17.40 16.74
N GLN A 331 7.57 17.01 17.57
CA GLN A 331 7.21 15.60 17.77
C GLN A 331 6.25 15.06 16.69
N SER A 332 5.68 15.93 15.84
CA SER A 332 4.84 15.48 14.73
C SER A 332 5.64 14.58 13.78
N PRO A 333 5.09 13.44 13.31
CA PRO A 333 5.71 12.65 12.26
C PRO A 333 5.78 13.41 10.93
N ASP A 334 4.89 14.38 10.72
CA ASP A 334 4.82 15.19 9.50
C ASP A 334 5.86 16.30 9.46
N THR A 335 6.24 16.73 8.26
CA THR A 335 7.00 17.98 8.07
C THR A 335 6.01 19.13 7.95
N ILE A 336 6.11 20.10 8.85
CA ILE A 336 5.20 21.25 8.95
C ILE A 336 6.01 22.51 8.68
N TYR A 337 5.56 23.33 7.74
CA TYR A 337 6.13 24.65 7.49
C TYR A 337 5.08 25.73 7.35
N ILE A 338 5.46 26.95 7.73
CA ILE A 338 4.69 28.15 7.48
C ILE A 338 5.41 28.91 6.38
N LEU A 339 4.71 29.10 5.27
CA LEU A 339 5.19 29.82 4.11
C LEU A 339 4.58 31.22 4.12
N ASN A 340 5.45 32.23 4.07
CA ASN A 340 5.05 33.56 3.68
C ASN A 340 4.76 33.54 2.19
N PHE A 341 3.48 33.68 1.88
CA PHE A 341 2.97 33.44 0.55
C PHE A 341 3.24 34.63 -0.41
N THR A 342 3.60 35.79 0.13
CA THR A 342 3.94 37.01 -0.63
C THR A 342 5.33 36.96 -1.26
N ASN A 343 6.29 36.36 -0.56
CA ASN A 343 7.69 36.28 -0.99
C ASN A 343 8.20 34.83 -1.12
N PHE A 344 7.31 33.85 -0.94
CA PHE A 344 7.58 32.42 -0.94
C PHE A 344 8.68 31.99 0.05
N GLN A 345 8.88 32.73 1.15
CA GLN A 345 9.87 32.35 2.16
C GLN A 345 9.29 31.48 3.26
N ILE A 346 10.04 30.46 3.65
CA ILE A 346 9.69 29.59 4.78
C ILE A 346 10.04 30.33 6.08
N GLU A 347 9.01 30.76 6.81
CA GLU A 347 9.14 31.46 8.09
C GLU A 347 9.39 30.49 9.25
N PHE A 348 8.72 29.33 9.21
CA PHE A 348 8.84 28.29 10.21
C PHE A 348 8.94 26.91 9.55
N ILE A 349 9.76 26.04 10.13
CA ILE A 349 9.73 24.60 9.91
C ILE A 349 9.83 23.90 11.26
N ASN A 350 9.11 22.81 11.44
CA ASN A 350 9.15 22.05 12.69
C ASN A 350 10.40 21.16 12.83
N LYS A 351 11.00 20.68 11.75
CA LYS A 351 12.20 19.81 11.75
C LYS A 351 12.82 19.77 10.36
N ASP A 352 13.98 19.12 10.21
CA ASP A 352 14.55 18.86 8.89
C ASP A 352 13.58 18.01 8.05
N SER A 353 13.50 18.30 6.75
CA SER A 353 12.57 17.61 5.85
C SER A 353 12.97 16.15 5.70
N PHE A 354 11.99 15.24 5.68
CA PHE A 354 12.24 13.84 5.31
C PHE A 354 12.79 13.68 3.88
N LEU A 355 12.76 14.74 3.06
CA LEU A 355 13.37 14.78 1.73
C LEU A 355 14.90 15.02 1.75
N GLY A 356 15.51 15.09 2.93
CA GLY A 356 16.96 15.23 3.10
C GLY A 356 17.49 16.67 2.98
N TYR A 357 16.62 17.65 2.79
CA TYR A 357 16.99 19.07 2.74
C TYR A 357 17.04 19.68 4.14
N THR A 358 18.13 20.39 4.42
CA THR A 358 18.29 21.14 5.68
C THR A 358 17.52 22.46 5.64
N LEU A 359 17.16 23.00 6.81
CA LEU A 359 16.49 24.32 6.91
C LEU A 359 17.25 25.44 6.17
N ALA A 360 18.59 25.42 6.21
CA ALA A 360 19.41 26.42 5.53
C ALA A 360 19.30 26.32 4.00
N GLU A 361 19.30 25.10 3.46
CA GLU A 361 19.12 24.83 2.03
C GLU A 361 17.73 25.22 1.56
N LEU A 362 16.70 24.93 2.37
CA LEU A 362 15.31 25.30 2.07
C LEU A 362 15.07 26.82 2.10
N LYS A 363 15.73 27.54 3.00
CA LYS A 363 15.69 29.01 3.03
C LYS A 363 16.43 29.65 1.86
N GLN A 364 17.44 28.98 1.27
CA GLN A 364 18.18 29.47 0.11
C GLN A 364 17.52 29.14 -1.23
N SER A 365 16.96 27.93 -1.38
CA SER A 365 16.33 27.49 -2.64
C SER A 365 14.96 28.11 -2.90
N GLY A 366 14.36 28.72 -1.89
CA GLY A 366 13.09 29.43 -1.98
C GLY A 366 11.85 28.53 -2.02
N SER A 367 11.96 27.25 -2.42
CA SER A 367 10.82 26.33 -2.42
C SER A 367 11.20 24.87 -2.74
N ILE A 368 10.73 23.91 -1.93
CA ILE A 368 10.74 22.48 -2.28
C ILE A 368 9.76 22.13 -3.40
N PHE A 369 8.79 23.01 -3.68
CA PHE A 369 7.74 22.77 -4.67
C PHE A 369 8.24 22.90 -6.11
N ASN A 370 9.49 23.30 -6.32
CA ASN A 370 10.11 23.28 -7.64
C ASN A 370 10.51 21.85 -8.08
N ASN A 371 10.52 20.90 -7.13
CA ASN A 371 10.98 19.52 -7.35
C ASN A 371 9.82 18.52 -7.44
N VAL A 372 8.70 18.93 -8.04
CA VAL A 372 7.52 18.07 -8.28
C VAL A 372 7.75 17.20 -9.51
N HIS A 373 7.38 15.92 -9.42
CA HIS A 373 7.48 14.97 -10.53
C HIS A 373 6.77 15.50 -11.79
N PRO A 374 7.36 15.40 -13.00
CA PRO A 374 6.81 16.03 -14.22
C PRO A 374 5.35 15.71 -14.53
N THR A 375 4.90 14.47 -14.27
CA THR A 375 3.50 14.06 -14.50
C THR A 375 2.51 14.68 -13.52
N ASP A 376 2.97 15.14 -12.36
CA ASP A 376 2.12 15.60 -11.27
C ASP A 376 2.05 17.14 -11.25
N GLN A 377 2.90 17.84 -12.02
CA GLN A 377 3.00 19.29 -12.05
C GLN A 377 1.67 20.00 -12.38
N ALA A 378 0.90 19.48 -13.33
CA ALA A 378 -0.39 20.07 -13.72
C ALA A 378 -1.40 20.01 -12.57
N GLN A 379 -1.45 18.88 -11.85
CA GLN A 379 -2.33 18.70 -10.70
C GLN A 379 -1.91 19.62 -9.54
N VAL A 380 -0.60 19.70 -9.27
CA VAL A 380 -0.06 20.55 -8.20
C VAL A 380 -0.27 22.04 -8.51
N ALA A 381 -0.17 22.46 -9.77
CA ALA A 381 -0.47 23.83 -10.18
C ALA A 381 -1.95 24.19 -9.94
N HIS A 382 -2.87 23.30 -10.31
CA HIS A 382 -4.30 23.50 -10.06
C HIS A 382 -4.65 23.49 -8.57
N TYR A 383 -3.96 22.65 -7.78
CA TYR A 383 -4.08 22.64 -6.33
C TYR A 383 -3.67 24.00 -5.73
N TRP A 384 -2.52 24.55 -6.14
CA TRP A 384 -2.09 25.86 -5.66
C TRP A 384 -3.03 26.98 -6.08
N GLU A 385 -3.56 26.93 -7.31
CA GLU A 385 -4.58 27.89 -7.77
C GLU A 385 -5.84 27.85 -6.88
N THR A 386 -6.30 26.65 -6.51
CA THR A 386 -7.42 26.47 -5.58
C THR A 386 -7.12 27.07 -4.21
N VAL A 387 -5.91 26.84 -3.67
CA VAL A 387 -5.49 27.42 -2.38
C VAL A 387 -5.45 28.95 -2.43
N MET A 388 -5.13 29.55 -3.58
CA MET A 388 -5.06 31.01 -3.76
C MET A 388 -6.42 31.68 -3.80
N GLN A 389 -7.41 30.98 -4.36
CA GLN A 389 -8.76 31.49 -4.52
C GLN A 389 -9.63 31.26 -3.28
N ASN A 390 -9.15 30.42 -2.34
CA ASN A 390 -9.89 30.05 -1.15
C ASN A 390 -9.91 31.20 -0.13
N GLN A 391 -11.09 31.76 0.13
CA GLN A 391 -11.31 32.76 1.20
C GLN A 391 -11.58 32.10 2.56
N GLU A 392 -11.81 30.79 2.58
CA GLU A 392 -12.07 30.01 3.78
C GLU A 392 -10.82 29.26 4.25
N ILE A 393 -10.70 29.07 5.57
CA ILE A 393 -9.64 28.32 6.26
C ILE A 393 -9.83 26.79 6.08
N SER A 394 -10.47 26.37 4.98
CA SER A 394 -10.74 24.96 4.74
C SER A 394 -9.48 24.26 4.21
N PRO A 395 -9.05 23.15 4.83
CA PRO A 395 -7.85 22.43 4.43
C PRO A 395 -8.01 21.82 3.03
N GLN A 396 -7.11 22.19 2.12
CA GLN A 396 -6.99 21.56 0.80
C GLN A 396 -5.89 20.51 0.86
N SER A 397 -6.11 19.33 0.29
CA SER A 397 -5.09 18.28 0.22
C SER A 397 -4.88 17.71 -1.18
N VAL A 398 -3.66 17.27 -1.47
CA VAL A 398 -3.29 16.62 -2.73
C VAL A 398 -2.13 15.64 -2.50
N ASP A 399 -2.18 14.48 -3.16
CA ASP A 399 -1.08 13.51 -3.19
C ASP A 399 -0.24 13.74 -4.44
N TYR A 400 1.08 13.85 -4.30
CA TYR A 400 2.00 13.95 -5.44
C TYR A 400 3.41 13.51 -5.06
N ARG A 401 4.29 13.38 -6.06
CA ARG A 401 5.69 13.01 -5.84
C ARG A 401 6.61 14.22 -5.77
N LEU A 402 7.46 14.24 -4.74
CA LEU A 402 8.57 15.19 -4.59
C LEU A 402 9.91 14.46 -4.72
N GLN A 403 10.90 15.15 -5.26
CA GLN A 403 12.25 14.61 -5.39
C GLN A 403 13.01 14.74 -4.05
N HIS A 404 13.48 13.61 -3.53
CA HIS A 404 14.44 13.57 -2.43
C HIS A 404 15.81 14.10 -2.90
N LYS A 405 16.64 14.59 -1.97
CA LYS A 405 17.93 15.23 -2.26
C LYS A 405 18.94 14.36 -3.03
N ASP A 406 18.86 13.05 -2.89
CA ASP A 406 19.70 12.07 -3.60
C ASP A 406 19.15 11.68 -5.00
N GLY A 407 17.99 12.24 -5.39
CA GLY A 407 17.41 12.12 -6.72
C GLY A 407 16.24 11.15 -6.87
N HIS A 408 15.90 10.33 -5.86
CA HIS A 408 14.74 9.44 -5.94
C HIS A 408 13.41 10.18 -5.65
N TRP A 409 12.29 9.55 -5.98
CA TRP A 409 10.95 10.15 -5.83
C TRP A 409 10.21 9.58 -4.64
N GLU A 410 9.64 10.46 -3.82
CA GLU A 410 8.86 10.11 -2.63
C GLU A 410 7.40 10.58 -2.79
N TRP A 411 6.44 9.72 -2.44
CA TRP A 411 5.03 10.07 -2.42
C TRP A 411 4.70 10.83 -1.14
N ILE A 412 4.10 12.01 -1.30
CA ILE A 412 3.69 12.86 -0.20
C ILE A 412 2.20 13.18 -0.27
N HIS A 413 1.56 13.21 0.88
CA HIS A 413 0.26 13.84 1.08
C HIS A 413 0.51 15.27 1.56
N ASN A 414 0.17 16.25 0.73
CA ASN A 414 0.29 17.66 1.05
C ASN A 414 -1.05 18.20 1.52
N ARG A 415 -1.10 18.83 2.69
CA ARG A 415 -2.26 19.56 3.20
C ARG A 415 -1.89 21.00 3.50
N SER A 416 -2.60 21.94 2.89
CA SER A 416 -2.37 23.38 3.06
C SER A 416 -3.58 24.05 3.72
N ILE A 417 -3.31 24.97 4.66
CA ILE A 417 -4.29 25.76 5.40
C ILE A 417 -3.83 27.22 5.36
N VAL A 418 -4.70 28.13 4.91
CA VAL A 418 -4.42 29.57 4.93
C VAL A 418 -4.56 30.11 6.36
N LEU A 419 -3.49 30.64 6.94
CA LEU A 419 -3.47 31.18 8.30
C LEU A 419 -3.86 32.67 8.34
N ALA A 420 -3.46 33.44 7.33
CA ALA A 420 -3.71 34.87 7.26
C ALA A 420 -3.88 35.35 5.81
N HIS A 421 -4.54 36.50 5.66
CA HIS A 421 -4.73 37.18 4.38
C HIS A 421 -4.12 38.58 4.46
N THR A 422 -3.60 39.05 3.32
CA THR A 422 -3.24 40.45 3.08
C THR A 422 -4.48 41.35 3.14
N ALA A 423 -4.25 42.67 3.28
CA ALA A 423 -5.32 43.68 3.24
C ALA A 423 -6.15 43.67 1.94
N GLU A 424 -5.61 43.10 0.86
CA GLU A 424 -6.25 42.92 -0.45
C GLU A 424 -7.07 41.62 -0.56
N GLY A 425 -7.15 40.83 0.52
CA GLY A 425 -7.92 39.58 0.57
C GLY A 425 -7.19 38.36 -0.01
N LYS A 426 -5.91 38.47 -0.38
CA LYS A 426 -5.09 37.33 -0.85
C LYS A 426 -4.39 36.62 0.32
N PRO A 427 -4.22 35.29 0.31
CA PRO A 427 -3.44 34.57 1.31
C PRO A 427 -2.05 35.17 1.51
N SER A 428 -1.65 35.45 2.76
CA SER A 428 -0.32 35.97 3.14
C SER A 428 0.53 34.94 3.86
N GLU A 429 -0.09 34.08 4.66
CA GLU A 429 0.58 33.00 5.39
C GLU A 429 -0.17 31.69 5.17
N VAL A 430 0.56 30.63 4.81
CA VAL A 430 -0.01 29.30 4.57
C VAL A 430 0.77 28.27 5.38
N LEU A 431 0.05 27.55 6.24
CA LEU A 431 0.54 26.36 6.92
C LEU A 431 0.46 25.17 5.97
N ILE A 432 1.56 24.46 5.82
CA ILE A 432 1.65 23.32 4.92
C ILE A 432 2.18 22.13 5.71
N VAL A 433 1.47 21.01 5.61
CA VAL A 433 1.76 19.76 6.28
C VAL A 433 2.04 18.72 5.21
N LEU A 434 3.25 18.16 5.23
CA LEU A 434 3.64 17.05 4.36
C LEU A 434 3.77 15.76 5.17
N THR A 435 2.99 14.77 4.77
CA THR A 435 3.06 13.40 5.27
C THR A 435 3.68 12.51 4.20
N LEU A 436 4.69 11.71 4.56
CA LEU A 436 5.25 10.70 3.68
C LEU A 436 4.27 9.51 3.59
N ILE A 437 3.85 9.14 2.38
CA ILE A 437 2.88 8.04 2.14
C ILE A 437 3.43 6.98 1.17
N THR A 438 4.74 6.98 0.91
CA THR A 438 5.40 6.03 -0.01
C THR A 438 5.14 4.58 0.37
N ASP A 439 5.31 4.20 1.63
CA ASP A 439 5.07 2.83 2.10
C ASP A 439 3.61 2.40 1.88
N THR A 440 2.66 3.27 2.19
CA THR A 440 1.22 3.01 1.98
C THR A 440 0.91 2.79 0.50
N LYS A 441 1.41 3.67 -0.38
CA LYS A 441 1.22 3.54 -1.82
C LYS A 441 1.89 2.28 -2.39
N GLN A 442 3.05 1.89 -1.88
CA GLN A 442 3.71 0.66 -2.29
C GLN A 442 2.95 -0.59 -1.84
N VAL A 443 2.36 -0.60 -0.64
CA VAL A 443 1.53 -1.71 -0.15
C VAL A 443 0.23 -1.82 -0.94
N GLU A 444 -0.46 -0.70 -1.19
CA GLU A 444 -1.66 -0.65 -2.02
C GLU A 444 -1.39 -1.18 -3.43
N GLU A 445 -0.32 -0.71 -4.07
CA GLU A 445 0.06 -1.16 -5.40
C GLU A 445 0.45 -2.63 -5.41
N LYS A 446 1.20 -3.10 -4.40
CA LYS A 446 1.58 -4.51 -4.29
C LYS A 446 0.38 -5.42 -4.05
N LEU A 447 -0.58 -4.99 -3.23
CA LEU A 447 -1.83 -5.72 -3.01
C LEU A 447 -2.64 -5.77 -4.32
N ARG A 448 -2.79 -4.64 -5.01
CA ARG A 448 -3.45 -4.58 -6.32
C ARG A 448 -2.78 -5.50 -7.33
N GLN A 449 -1.46 -5.49 -7.40
CA GLN A 449 -0.69 -6.39 -8.27
C GLN A 449 -0.88 -7.86 -7.88
N GLN A 450 -0.95 -8.18 -6.59
CA GLN A 450 -1.22 -9.55 -6.12
C GLN A 450 -2.66 -10.00 -6.45
N GLU A 451 -3.66 -9.14 -6.26
CA GLU A 451 -5.05 -9.42 -6.63
C GLU A 451 -5.20 -9.61 -8.14
N GLU A 452 -4.56 -8.75 -8.94
CA GLU A 452 -4.52 -8.86 -10.40
C GLU A 452 -3.85 -10.16 -10.84
N TYR A 453 -2.69 -10.47 -10.28
CA TYR A 453 -1.95 -11.70 -10.57
C TYR A 453 -2.77 -12.95 -10.21
N ALA A 454 -3.43 -12.96 -9.05
CA ALA A 454 -4.30 -14.06 -8.64
C ALA A 454 -5.51 -14.23 -9.58
N ARG A 455 -6.13 -13.12 -10.02
CA ARG A 455 -7.23 -13.15 -11.00
C ARG A 455 -6.76 -13.74 -12.33
N ILE A 456 -5.62 -13.29 -12.85
CA ILE A 456 -5.04 -13.80 -14.10
C ILE A 456 -4.75 -15.31 -13.98
N LEU A 457 -4.18 -15.78 -12.87
CA LEU A 457 -3.93 -17.20 -12.65
C LEU A 457 -5.22 -18.04 -12.68
N ILE A 458 -6.30 -17.55 -12.06
CA ILE A 458 -7.60 -18.25 -12.04
C ILE A 458 -8.28 -18.23 -13.42
N GLU A 459 -8.17 -17.13 -14.16
CA GLU A 459 -8.80 -16.99 -15.47
C GLU A 459 -8.06 -17.73 -16.59
N GLN A 460 -6.72 -17.83 -16.50
CA GLN A 460 -5.88 -18.46 -17.51
C GLN A 460 -5.58 -19.94 -17.20
N THR A 461 -6.06 -20.49 -16.09
CA THR A 461 -5.85 -21.91 -15.78
C THR A 461 -6.62 -22.79 -16.76
N PRO A 462 -6.02 -23.90 -17.26
CA PRO A 462 -6.71 -24.86 -18.13
C PRO A 462 -7.79 -25.67 -17.39
N ILE A 463 -7.86 -25.56 -16.06
CA ILE A 463 -8.82 -26.22 -15.19
C ILE A 463 -10.03 -25.31 -14.96
N GLY A 464 -11.22 -25.86 -15.10
CA GLY A 464 -12.46 -25.22 -14.66
C GLY A 464 -12.54 -25.17 -13.14
N ILE A 465 -12.76 -23.99 -12.58
CA ILE A 465 -12.93 -23.78 -11.14
C ILE A 465 -14.34 -23.25 -10.90
N VAL A 466 -15.12 -23.98 -10.09
CA VAL A 466 -16.46 -23.60 -9.65
C VAL A 466 -16.48 -23.62 -8.14
N THR A 467 -16.95 -22.56 -7.49
CA THR A 467 -17.16 -22.55 -6.05
C THR A 467 -18.64 -22.69 -5.74
N VAL A 468 -18.97 -23.48 -4.73
CA VAL A 468 -20.33 -23.63 -4.22
C VAL A 468 -20.38 -23.32 -2.73
N ASN A 469 -21.54 -22.88 -2.24
CA ASN A 469 -21.81 -22.71 -0.81
C ASN A 469 -22.15 -24.05 -0.12
N MET A 470 -22.47 -24.01 1.18
CA MET A 470 -22.86 -25.19 1.96
C MET A 470 -24.13 -25.88 1.46
N ASP A 471 -25.02 -25.15 0.78
CA ASP A 471 -26.26 -25.68 0.19
C ASP A 471 -26.03 -26.28 -1.21
N GLY A 472 -24.81 -26.17 -1.75
CA GLY A 472 -24.44 -26.65 -3.08
C GLY A 472 -24.80 -25.69 -4.22
N GLU A 473 -25.07 -24.42 -3.94
CA GLU A 473 -25.32 -23.41 -4.96
C GLU A 473 -24.03 -22.78 -5.46
N VAL A 474 -23.91 -22.59 -6.78
CA VAL A 474 -22.73 -21.96 -7.40
C VAL A 474 -22.62 -20.49 -7.00
N THR A 475 -21.51 -20.14 -6.37
CA THR A 475 -21.19 -18.77 -5.92
C THR A 475 -20.19 -18.05 -6.83
N ALA A 476 -19.32 -18.80 -7.51
CA ALA A 476 -18.39 -18.27 -8.51
C ALA A 476 -17.96 -19.37 -9.48
N ALA A 477 -17.53 -18.96 -10.68
CA ALA A 477 -17.00 -19.86 -11.69
C ALA A 477 -15.99 -19.08 -12.56
N ASN A 478 -14.85 -19.70 -12.87
CA ASN A 478 -13.88 -19.11 -13.80
C ASN A 478 -14.32 -19.33 -15.27
N PRO A 479 -13.82 -18.55 -16.24
CA PRO A 479 -14.20 -18.67 -17.65
C PRO A 479 -14.04 -20.09 -18.21
N ARG A 480 -12.96 -20.79 -17.81
CA ARG A 480 -12.67 -22.14 -18.27
C ARG A 480 -13.74 -23.16 -17.87
N SER A 481 -14.28 -23.06 -16.64
CA SER A 481 -15.37 -23.94 -16.20
C SER A 481 -16.65 -23.75 -17.03
N LEU A 482 -16.96 -22.52 -17.44
CA LEU A 482 -18.11 -22.22 -18.28
C LEU A 482 -17.96 -22.88 -19.66
N GLU A 483 -16.78 -22.81 -20.26
CA GLU A 483 -16.48 -23.44 -21.55
C GLU A 483 -16.56 -24.98 -21.49
N ILE A 484 -15.95 -25.58 -20.46
CA ILE A 484 -15.96 -27.04 -20.27
C ILE A 484 -17.39 -27.54 -20.08
N LEU A 485 -18.17 -26.86 -19.23
CA LEU A 485 -19.54 -27.22 -18.91
C LEU A 485 -20.55 -26.77 -19.97
N GLY A 486 -20.16 -25.98 -20.98
CA GLY A 486 -21.05 -25.53 -22.06
C GLY A 486 -21.98 -24.37 -21.67
N SER A 487 -21.67 -23.64 -20.60
CA SER A 487 -22.52 -22.57 -20.08
C SER A 487 -22.48 -21.30 -20.96
N PRO A 488 -23.63 -20.63 -21.19
CA PRO A 488 -23.69 -19.38 -21.94
C PRO A 488 -23.12 -18.17 -21.18
N GLY A 489 -22.77 -18.33 -19.89
CA GLY A 489 -22.10 -17.28 -19.12
C GLY A 489 -22.24 -17.44 -17.60
N LEU A 490 -21.47 -16.64 -16.86
CA LEU A 490 -21.45 -16.68 -15.39
C LEU A 490 -22.84 -16.39 -14.78
N SER A 491 -23.57 -15.42 -15.33
CA SER A 491 -24.90 -15.03 -14.84
C SER A 491 -25.94 -16.15 -14.90
N ALA A 492 -25.85 -17.04 -15.90
CA ALA A 492 -26.73 -18.20 -16.02
C ALA A 492 -26.31 -19.36 -15.11
N THR A 493 -25.08 -19.34 -14.60
CA THR A 493 -24.49 -20.41 -13.79
C THR A 493 -24.60 -20.14 -12.29
N LEU A 494 -24.52 -18.88 -11.88
CA LEU A 494 -24.65 -18.47 -10.49
C LEU A 494 -26.02 -18.86 -9.92
N GLY A 495 -26.01 -19.41 -8.70
CA GLY A 495 -27.21 -19.87 -7.99
C GLY A 495 -27.75 -21.23 -8.44
N LEU A 496 -27.19 -21.87 -9.47
CA LEU A 496 -27.54 -23.25 -9.79
C LEU A 496 -27.10 -24.19 -8.67
N ASN A 497 -27.98 -25.09 -8.27
CA ASN A 497 -27.66 -26.08 -7.24
C ASN A 497 -27.08 -27.35 -7.88
N VAL A 498 -25.78 -27.58 -7.69
CA VAL A 498 -25.08 -28.72 -8.31
C VAL A 498 -25.51 -30.07 -7.75
N LEU A 499 -26.12 -30.12 -6.57
CA LEU A 499 -26.59 -31.38 -5.98
C LEU A 499 -27.88 -31.87 -6.63
N THR A 500 -28.69 -30.97 -7.20
CA THR A 500 -30.02 -31.30 -7.77
C THR A 500 -30.08 -31.24 -9.29
N LEU A 501 -29.04 -30.70 -9.96
CA LEU A 501 -28.97 -30.61 -11.42
C LEU A 501 -29.04 -32.01 -12.08
N PRO A 502 -30.03 -32.29 -12.95
CA PRO A 502 -30.26 -33.64 -13.47
C PRO A 502 -29.06 -34.32 -14.14
N PRO A 503 -28.24 -33.63 -14.98
CA PRO A 503 -27.10 -34.31 -15.58
C PRO A 503 -25.94 -34.56 -14.61
N ILE A 504 -25.79 -33.70 -13.59
CA ILE A 504 -24.81 -33.90 -12.51
C ILE A 504 -25.22 -35.09 -11.63
N VAL A 505 -26.53 -35.24 -11.39
CA VAL A 505 -27.10 -36.40 -10.68
C VAL A 505 -26.91 -37.68 -11.51
N ALA A 506 -27.23 -37.66 -12.80
CA ALA A 506 -27.11 -38.81 -13.68
C ALA A 506 -25.66 -39.29 -13.83
N ALA A 507 -24.69 -38.38 -13.86
CA ALA A 507 -23.26 -38.68 -13.92
C ALA A 507 -22.66 -39.18 -12.59
N GLY A 508 -23.44 -39.22 -11.50
CA GLY A 508 -22.98 -39.64 -10.18
C GLY A 508 -22.15 -38.60 -9.42
N ILE A 509 -22.08 -37.36 -9.91
CA ILE A 509 -21.26 -36.28 -9.33
C ILE A 509 -21.91 -35.74 -8.05
N SER A 510 -23.25 -35.58 -8.04
CA SER A 510 -23.99 -35.06 -6.86
C SER A 510 -23.69 -35.80 -5.54
N PRO A 511 -23.72 -37.14 -5.46
CA PRO A 511 -23.41 -37.84 -4.21
C PRO A 511 -21.95 -37.63 -3.74
N MET A 512 -20.99 -37.49 -4.66
CA MET A 512 -19.60 -37.17 -4.31
C MET A 512 -19.46 -35.75 -3.73
N LEU A 513 -20.16 -34.78 -4.32
CA LEU A 513 -20.20 -33.40 -3.81
C LEU A 513 -20.88 -33.34 -2.44
N ALA A 514 -22.01 -34.02 -2.27
CA ALA A 514 -22.72 -34.11 -0.99
C ALA A 514 -21.85 -34.76 0.10
N GLN A 515 -21.11 -35.82 -0.24
CA GLN A 515 -20.16 -36.46 0.69
C GLN A 515 -19.02 -35.52 1.08
N SER A 516 -18.48 -34.75 0.14
CA SER A 516 -17.42 -33.77 0.39
C SER A 516 -17.89 -32.65 1.32
N LEU A 517 -19.11 -32.14 1.10
CA LEU A 517 -19.76 -31.16 1.98
C LEU A 517 -19.98 -31.72 3.39
N ALA A 518 -20.45 -32.95 3.52
CA ALA A 518 -20.78 -33.55 4.82
C ALA A 518 -19.54 -33.96 5.64
N THR A 519 -18.48 -34.42 4.98
CA THR A 519 -17.30 -34.98 5.66
C THR A 519 -16.18 -33.96 5.86
N GLY A 520 -16.22 -32.82 5.14
CA GLY A 520 -15.11 -31.87 5.10
C GLY A 520 -13.83 -32.47 4.52
N LYS A 521 -13.93 -33.50 3.67
CA LYS A 521 -12.80 -34.13 2.96
C LYS A 521 -12.94 -33.95 1.45
N SER A 522 -11.79 -33.94 0.77
CA SER A 522 -11.78 -33.90 -0.69
C SER A 522 -12.13 -35.26 -1.30
N ASN A 523 -12.92 -35.26 -2.36
CA ASN A 523 -13.21 -36.43 -3.18
C ASN A 523 -12.99 -36.10 -4.66
N GLU A 524 -12.70 -37.11 -5.46
CA GLU A 524 -12.46 -36.99 -6.89
C GLU A 524 -13.06 -38.17 -7.66
N MET A 525 -13.39 -37.95 -8.93
CA MET A 525 -13.83 -38.99 -9.85
C MET A 525 -13.59 -38.61 -11.32
N GLU A 526 -13.65 -39.61 -12.19
CA GLU A 526 -13.71 -39.46 -13.64
C GLU A 526 -15.04 -40.01 -14.14
N THR A 527 -15.76 -39.24 -14.95
CA THR A 527 -17.07 -39.68 -15.46
C THR A 527 -17.46 -38.96 -16.75
N TRP A 528 -18.32 -39.61 -17.54
CA TRP A 528 -18.99 -38.98 -18.65
C TRP A 528 -20.09 -38.06 -18.14
N TYR A 529 -20.06 -36.83 -18.63
CA TYR A 529 -21.02 -35.80 -18.28
C TYR A 529 -21.59 -35.20 -19.56
N THR A 530 -22.91 -35.21 -19.68
CA THR A 530 -23.61 -34.43 -20.69
C THR A 530 -24.12 -33.17 -20.03
N SER A 531 -23.67 -32.00 -20.48
CA SER A 531 -24.16 -30.74 -19.93
C SER A 531 -25.66 -30.54 -20.18
N ILE A 532 -26.27 -29.61 -19.43
CA ILE A 532 -27.65 -29.17 -19.70
C ILE A 532 -27.78 -28.44 -21.06
N TRP A 533 -26.67 -28.22 -21.76
CA TRP A 533 -26.60 -27.61 -23.09
C TRP A 533 -26.15 -28.62 -24.17
N ASP A 534 -26.40 -29.92 -23.94
CA ASP A 534 -26.15 -31.05 -24.86
C ASP A 534 -24.68 -31.26 -25.30
N LYS A 535 -23.72 -30.64 -24.62
CA LYS A 535 -22.29 -30.97 -24.79
C LYS A 535 -21.90 -32.18 -23.95
N ALA A 536 -21.51 -33.28 -24.60
CA ALA A 536 -20.95 -34.46 -23.94
C ALA A 536 -19.42 -34.31 -23.76
N THR A 537 -18.96 -34.43 -22.52
CA THR A 537 -17.57 -34.23 -22.12
C THR A 537 -17.15 -35.30 -21.12
N TYR A 538 -15.93 -35.84 -21.25
CA TYR A 538 -15.35 -36.73 -20.23
C TYR A 538 -14.59 -35.88 -19.22
N LEU A 539 -15.02 -35.91 -17.96
CA LEU A 539 -14.54 -34.98 -16.94
C LEU A 539 -13.78 -35.70 -15.83
N PHE A 540 -12.64 -35.15 -15.44
CA PHE A 540 -12.06 -35.36 -14.11
C PHE A 540 -12.57 -34.24 -13.19
N ILE A 541 -13.18 -34.61 -12.07
CA ILE A 541 -13.80 -33.68 -11.13
C ILE A 541 -13.24 -33.92 -9.75
N ARG A 542 -12.75 -32.85 -9.11
CA ARG A 542 -12.25 -32.88 -7.74
C ARG A 542 -12.91 -31.81 -6.90
N ALA A 543 -13.53 -32.21 -5.80
CA ALA A 543 -14.13 -31.30 -4.84
C ALA A 543 -13.23 -31.12 -3.62
N VAL A 544 -12.93 -29.88 -3.26
CA VAL A 544 -12.07 -29.52 -2.13
C VAL A 544 -12.84 -28.59 -1.20
N PRO A 545 -13.03 -28.94 0.09
CA PRO A 545 -13.67 -28.07 1.05
C PRO A 545 -12.78 -26.87 1.39
N TYR A 546 -13.39 -25.69 1.52
CA TYR A 546 -12.70 -24.48 1.94
C TYR A 546 -13.40 -23.81 3.13
N PHE A 547 -12.60 -23.12 3.95
CA PHE A 547 -12.97 -22.67 5.28
C PHE A 547 -12.76 -21.17 5.44
N ASP A 548 -13.51 -20.55 6.35
CA ASP A 548 -13.32 -19.16 6.77
C ASP A 548 -12.11 -19.00 7.71
N GLY A 549 -11.79 -17.75 8.06
CA GLY A 549 -10.71 -17.44 9.01
C GLY A 549 -10.94 -17.95 10.44
N LEU A 550 -12.13 -18.48 10.75
CA LEU A 550 -12.50 -19.08 12.04
C LEU A 550 -12.49 -20.62 12.00
N GLY A 551 -12.23 -21.22 10.83
CA GLY A 551 -12.19 -22.67 10.62
C GLY A 551 -13.55 -23.31 10.32
N HIS A 552 -14.61 -22.54 10.05
CA HIS A 552 -15.90 -23.07 9.60
C HIS A 552 -15.87 -23.29 8.09
N GLN A 553 -16.41 -24.43 7.65
CA GLN A 553 -16.52 -24.73 6.22
C GLN A 553 -17.55 -23.79 5.57
N ILE A 554 -17.18 -23.15 4.46
CA ILE A 554 -18.03 -22.22 3.71
C ILE A 554 -18.68 -22.93 2.49
N GLY A 555 -18.02 -23.97 1.99
CA GLY A 555 -18.53 -24.77 0.87
C GLY A 555 -17.43 -25.61 0.21
N LEU A 556 -17.52 -25.77 -1.11
CA LEU A 556 -16.52 -26.51 -1.91
C LEU A 556 -15.95 -25.65 -3.05
N ILE A 557 -14.67 -25.87 -3.35
CA ILE A 557 -14.04 -25.54 -4.62
C ILE A 557 -14.06 -26.82 -5.46
N ILE A 558 -14.76 -26.80 -6.59
CA ILE A 558 -14.88 -27.88 -7.54
C ILE A 558 -13.93 -27.57 -8.70
N LEU A 559 -12.95 -28.44 -8.90
CA LEU A 559 -12.03 -28.43 -10.02
C LEU A 559 -12.56 -29.38 -11.08
N VAL A 560 -12.58 -28.95 -12.34
CA VAL A 560 -13.14 -29.69 -13.47
C VAL A 560 -12.13 -29.64 -14.61
N GLU A 561 -11.69 -30.80 -15.09
CA GLU A 561 -10.77 -30.92 -16.22
C GLU A 561 -11.42 -31.74 -17.34
N ASP A 562 -11.26 -31.28 -18.58
CA ASP A 562 -11.76 -31.96 -19.79
C ASP A 562 -10.71 -32.95 -20.29
N LEU A 563 -10.98 -34.24 -20.10
CA LEU A 563 -10.13 -35.34 -20.54
C LEU A 563 -10.60 -35.98 -21.86
N THR A 564 -11.56 -35.37 -22.57
CA THR A 564 -12.20 -35.96 -23.75
C THR A 564 -11.21 -36.28 -24.87
N GLN A 565 -10.26 -35.38 -25.15
CA GLN A 565 -9.25 -35.63 -26.19
C GLN A 565 -8.29 -36.77 -25.81
N ARG A 566 -7.93 -36.84 -24.52
CA ARG A 566 -7.02 -37.87 -24.01
C ARG A 566 -7.67 -39.25 -24.08
N GLU A 567 -8.92 -39.38 -23.61
CA GLU A 567 -9.65 -40.65 -23.65
C GLU A 567 -9.84 -41.15 -25.09
N ARG A 568 -10.16 -40.26 -26.03
CA ARG A 568 -10.28 -40.60 -27.46
C ARG A 568 -8.94 -41.04 -28.07
N ALA A 569 -7.83 -40.41 -27.67
CA ALA A 569 -6.50 -40.79 -28.14
C ALA A 569 -6.05 -42.13 -27.56
N GLU A 570 -6.29 -42.38 -26.27
CA GLU A 570 -5.97 -43.65 -25.61
C GLU A 570 -6.77 -44.82 -26.22
N GLU A 571 -8.08 -44.65 -26.44
CA GLU A 571 -8.90 -45.68 -27.10
C GLU A 571 -8.48 -45.90 -28.57
N GLY A 572 -8.19 -44.83 -29.31
CA GLY A 572 -7.65 -44.93 -30.68
C GLY A 572 -6.32 -45.68 -30.74
N MET A 573 -5.42 -45.43 -29.78
CA MET A 573 -4.14 -46.14 -29.67
C MET A 573 -4.34 -47.62 -29.32
N ARG A 574 -5.29 -47.92 -28.43
CA ARG A 574 -5.64 -49.30 -28.05
C ARG A 574 -6.22 -50.08 -29.22
N GLN A 575 -7.08 -49.46 -30.03
CA GLN A 575 -7.59 -50.04 -31.27
C GLN A 575 -6.48 -50.26 -32.30
N ALA A 576 -5.58 -49.28 -32.48
CA ALA A 576 -4.44 -49.41 -33.39
C ALA A 576 -3.50 -50.57 -32.98
N GLN A 577 -3.20 -50.71 -31.69
CA GLN A 577 -2.40 -51.83 -31.16
C GLN A 577 -3.09 -53.19 -31.34
N LYS A 578 -4.41 -53.24 -31.15
CA LYS A 578 -5.20 -54.46 -31.39
C LYS A 578 -5.11 -54.87 -32.86
N LEU A 579 -5.26 -53.93 -33.79
CA LEU A 579 -5.13 -54.16 -35.23
C LEU A 579 -3.70 -54.58 -35.64
N GLU A 580 -2.67 -53.96 -35.08
CA GLU A 580 -1.27 -54.31 -35.35
C GLU A 580 -0.92 -55.74 -34.89
N SER A 581 -1.35 -56.11 -33.69
CA SER A 581 -1.17 -57.47 -33.14
C SER A 581 -1.89 -58.54 -33.99
N LEU A 582 -3.13 -58.25 -34.40
CA LEU A 582 -3.89 -59.10 -35.32
C LEU A 582 -3.21 -59.23 -36.70
N GLY A 583 -2.63 -58.15 -37.24
CA GLY A 583 -1.94 -58.15 -38.53
C GLY A 583 -0.65 -59.00 -38.54
N VAL A 584 0.12 -59.00 -37.46
CA VAL A 584 1.34 -59.84 -37.32
C VAL A 584 0.97 -61.33 -37.20
N LEU A 585 -0.05 -61.65 -36.40
CA LEU A 585 -0.55 -63.02 -36.23
C LEU A 585 -1.18 -63.57 -37.51
N ALA A 586 -1.98 -62.75 -38.22
CA ALA A 586 -2.63 -63.16 -39.46
C ALA A 586 -1.63 -63.49 -40.58
N GLY A 587 -0.52 -62.75 -40.69
CA GLY A 587 0.53 -63.03 -41.68
C GLY A 587 1.25 -64.36 -41.45
N GLY A 588 1.61 -64.67 -40.19
CA GLY A 588 2.22 -65.95 -39.83
C GLY A 588 1.28 -67.14 -40.03
N ILE A 589 0.01 -67.00 -39.62
CA ILE A 589 -1.00 -68.05 -39.82
C ILE A 589 -1.26 -68.29 -41.31
N ALA A 590 -1.38 -67.22 -42.11
CA ALA A 590 -1.64 -67.34 -43.54
C ALA A 590 -0.50 -68.05 -44.30
N HIS A 591 0.74 -67.81 -43.90
CA HIS A 591 1.90 -68.52 -44.43
C HIS A 591 1.77 -70.04 -44.23
N ASP A 592 1.46 -70.49 -43.02
CA ASP A 592 1.34 -71.91 -42.68
C ASP A 592 0.17 -72.57 -43.42
N PHE A 593 -0.96 -71.89 -43.55
CA PHE A 593 -2.09 -72.36 -44.35
C PHE A 593 -1.75 -72.50 -45.83
N ASN A 594 -1.00 -71.55 -46.41
CA ASN A 594 -0.60 -71.62 -47.81
C ASN A 594 0.26 -72.85 -48.11
N ASN A 595 1.17 -73.22 -47.21
CA ASN A 595 2.01 -74.41 -47.37
C ASN A 595 1.18 -75.71 -47.37
N LEU A 596 0.23 -75.83 -46.44
CA LEU A 596 -0.71 -76.95 -46.41
C LEU A 596 -1.58 -77.02 -47.68
N LEU A 597 -2.02 -75.87 -48.17
CA LEU A 597 -2.84 -75.77 -49.38
C LEU A 597 -2.07 -76.15 -50.65
N VAL A 598 -0.79 -75.77 -50.77
CA VAL A 598 0.07 -76.22 -51.89
C VAL A 598 0.15 -77.74 -51.93
N ALA A 599 0.42 -78.38 -50.79
CA ALA A 599 0.53 -79.83 -50.71
C ALA A 599 -0.81 -80.53 -51.05
N MET A 600 -1.92 -80.07 -50.47
CA MET A 600 -3.25 -80.63 -50.73
C MET A 600 -3.68 -80.44 -52.18
N LEU A 601 -3.53 -79.23 -52.73
CA LEU A 601 -3.90 -78.91 -54.10
C LEU A 601 -3.03 -79.67 -55.10
N GLY A 602 -1.73 -79.81 -54.81
CA GLY A 602 -0.80 -80.60 -55.62
C GLY A 602 -1.19 -82.08 -55.69
N GLN A 603 -1.41 -82.73 -54.54
CA GLN A 603 -1.79 -84.14 -54.49
C GLN A 603 -3.18 -84.40 -55.10
N ALA A 604 -4.16 -83.52 -54.85
CA ALA A 604 -5.48 -83.63 -55.45
C ALA A 604 -5.44 -83.43 -56.97
N SER A 605 -4.66 -82.46 -57.46
CA SER A 605 -4.47 -82.22 -58.90
C SER A 605 -3.77 -83.40 -59.58
N LEU A 606 -2.78 -84.00 -58.93
CA LEU A 606 -2.07 -85.19 -59.43
C LEU A 606 -3.00 -86.40 -59.51
N ALA A 607 -3.79 -86.65 -58.46
CA ALA A 607 -4.79 -87.71 -58.44
C ALA A 607 -5.80 -87.50 -59.57
N LEU A 608 -6.25 -86.27 -59.79
CA LEU A 608 -7.19 -85.92 -60.86
C LEU A 608 -6.59 -86.16 -62.26
N ALA A 609 -5.30 -85.86 -62.45
CA ALA A 609 -4.59 -86.07 -63.71
C ALA A 609 -4.40 -87.57 -64.03
N LYS A 610 -4.14 -88.40 -63.01
CA LYS A 610 -3.94 -89.86 -63.17
C LYS A 610 -5.25 -90.66 -63.29
N LEU A 611 -6.38 -90.09 -62.84
CA LEU A 611 -7.69 -90.74 -62.94
C LEU A 611 -8.23 -90.71 -64.37
N ALA A 612 -8.66 -91.87 -64.87
CA ALA A 612 -9.35 -91.95 -66.16
C ALA A 612 -10.59 -91.04 -66.20
N PRO A 613 -10.96 -90.44 -67.36
CA PRO A 613 -12.05 -89.47 -67.47
C PRO A 613 -13.41 -89.95 -66.97
N LYS A 614 -13.64 -91.28 -66.95
CA LYS A 614 -14.88 -91.92 -66.48
C LYS A 614 -14.75 -92.61 -65.12
N SER A 615 -13.68 -92.35 -64.37
CA SER A 615 -13.50 -92.97 -63.05
C SER A 615 -14.56 -92.46 -62.06
N PRO A 616 -15.22 -93.34 -61.28
CA PRO A 616 -16.19 -92.92 -60.27
C PRO A 616 -15.59 -92.04 -59.17
N GLY A 617 -14.27 -92.11 -58.95
CA GLY A 617 -13.56 -91.24 -57.99
C GLY A 617 -13.30 -89.82 -58.51
N ARG A 618 -13.37 -89.59 -59.83
CA ARG A 618 -12.99 -88.31 -60.45
C ARG A 618 -13.80 -87.11 -59.94
N PRO A 619 -15.13 -87.17 -59.83
CA PRO A 619 -15.93 -86.04 -59.30
C PRO A 619 -15.63 -85.72 -57.83
N HIS A 620 -15.16 -86.70 -57.04
CA HIS A 620 -14.78 -86.47 -55.64
C HIS A 620 -13.46 -85.72 -55.54
N VAL A 621 -12.50 -86.05 -56.39
CA VAL A 621 -11.22 -85.33 -56.46
C VAL A 621 -11.40 -83.93 -57.04
N GLU A 622 -12.26 -83.74 -58.05
CA GLU A 622 -12.62 -82.41 -58.56
C GLU A 622 -13.19 -81.51 -57.46
N LYS A 623 -14.11 -82.04 -56.63
CA LYS A 623 -14.64 -81.32 -55.46
C LYS A 623 -13.56 -80.98 -54.43
N ALA A 624 -12.60 -81.87 -54.20
CA ALA A 624 -11.49 -81.62 -53.29
C ALA A 624 -10.57 -80.49 -53.79
N VAL A 625 -10.28 -80.47 -55.09
CA VAL A 625 -9.53 -79.38 -55.75
C VAL A 625 -10.29 -78.06 -55.58
N THR A 626 -11.58 -78.01 -55.90
CA THR A 626 -12.40 -76.80 -55.75
C THR A 626 -12.46 -76.31 -54.30
N ALA A 627 -12.55 -77.21 -53.32
CA ALA A 627 -12.54 -76.87 -51.91
C ALA A 627 -11.18 -76.29 -51.46
N ALA A 628 -10.07 -76.87 -51.92
CA ALA A 628 -8.73 -76.36 -51.65
C ALA A 628 -8.49 -74.98 -52.29
N GLU A 629 -8.95 -74.76 -53.52
CA GLU A 629 -8.91 -73.44 -54.18
C GLU A 629 -9.75 -72.40 -53.44
N GLN A 630 -10.90 -72.80 -52.89
CA GLN A 630 -11.72 -71.92 -52.06
C GLN A 630 -11.04 -71.57 -50.74
N ALA A 631 -10.38 -72.54 -50.08
CA ALA A 631 -9.59 -72.28 -48.89
C ALA A 631 -8.40 -71.34 -49.19
N ALA A 632 -7.74 -71.49 -50.34
CA ALA A 632 -6.69 -70.57 -50.79
C ALA A 632 -7.19 -69.13 -50.97
N ARG A 633 -8.39 -68.94 -51.53
CA ARG A 633 -9.03 -67.61 -51.62
C ARG A 633 -9.30 -67.00 -50.25
N LEU A 634 -9.76 -67.80 -49.28
CA LEU A 634 -10.00 -67.33 -47.90
C LEU A 634 -8.70 -66.91 -47.20
N THR A 635 -7.63 -67.69 -47.36
CA THR A 635 -6.32 -67.34 -46.80
C THR A 635 -5.77 -66.03 -47.40
N GLN A 636 -6.02 -65.78 -48.70
CA GLN A 636 -5.67 -64.52 -49.34
C GLN A 636 -6.50 -63.32 -48.81
N GLN A 637 -7.78 -63.52 -48.49
CA GLN A 637 -8.62 -62.49 -47.87
C GLN A 637 -8.14 -62.12 -46.46
N LEU A 638 -7.64 -63.10 -45.69
CA LEU A 638 -6.99 -62.90 -44.40
C LEU A 638 -5.70 -62.06 -44.48
N LEU A 639 -4.92 -62.22 -45.55
CA LEU A 639 -3.73 -61.40 -45.82
C LEU A 639 -4.09 -59.95 -46.15
N ALA A 640 -5.14 -59.72 -46.94
CA ALA A 640 -5.64 -58.39 -47.30
C ALA A 640 -6.08 -57.58 -46.06
N TYR A 641 -6.61 -58.25 -45.03
CA TYR A 641 -7.01 -57.64 -43.76
C TYR A 641 -5.85 -57.03 -42.96
N SER A 642 -4.63 -57.59 -43.07
CA SER A 642 -3.45 -57.07 -42.34
C SER A 642 -2.94 -55.72 -42.84
N GLY A 643 -3.47 -55.20 -43.96
CA GLY A 643 -3.00 -53.97 -44.61
C GLY A 643 -1.56 -54.05 -45.14
N ARG A 644 -0.89 -55.22 -45.01
CA ARG A 644 0.51 -55.45 -45.44
C ARG A 644 0.64 -56.05 -46.84
N GLY A 645 -0.40 -55.98 -47.67
CA GLY A 645 -0.25 -56.22 -49.10
C GLY A 645 0.31 -54.96 -49.77
N GLN A 646 1.50 -54.99 -50.38
CA GLN A 646 1.90 -53.89 -51.26
C GLN A 646 0.95 -53.83 -52.46
N PHE A 647 0.22 -52.73 -52.56
CA PHE A 647 -0.77 -52.42 -53.60
C PHE A 647 -0.08 -52.27 -54.96
N HIS A 648 -0.61 -52.90 -56.01
CA HIS A 648 -0.21 -52.58 -57.38
C HIS A 648 -1.04 -51.38 -57.85
N VAL A 649 -0.62 -50.20 -57.39
CA VAL A 649 -1.31 -48.94 -57.67
C VAL A 649 -1.06 -48.53 -59.12
N ASP A 650 -2.10 -48.58 -59.94
CA ASP A 650 -2.10 -48.09 -61.33
C ASP A 650 -3.17 -47.01 -61.52
N LEU A 651 -3.09 -46.26 -62.61
CA LEU A 651 -4.11 -45.29 -63.00
C LEU A 651 -5.34 -46.03 -63.51
N LEU A 652 -6.43 -45.96 -62.74
CA LEU A 652 -7.69 -46.60 -63.04
C LEU A 652 -8.74 -45.59 -63.45
N ASP A 653 -9.42 -45.88 -64.56
CA ASP A 653 -10.75 -45.34 -64.86
C ASP A 653 -11.80 -46.18 -64.12
N LEU A 654 -12.35 -45.62 -63.05
CA LEU A 654 -13.30 -46.31 -62.19
C LEU A 654 -14.62 -46.60 -62.91
N ASN A 655 -15.07 -45.72 -63.80
CA ASN A 655 -16.28 -45.97 -64.58
C ASN A 655 -16.06 -47.12 -65.56
N GLY A 656 -14.91 -47.11 -66.27
CA GLY A 656 -14.50 -48.20 -67.16
C GLY A 656 -14.47 -49.55 -66.44
N LEU A 657 -13.92 -49.61 -65.21
CA LEU A 657 -13.92 -50.83 -64.42
C LEU A 657 -15.34 -51.34 -64.11
N ILE A 658 -16.26 -50.45 -63.73
CA ILE A 658 -17.65 -50.80 -63.40
C ILE A 658 -18.37 -51.32 -64.65
N GLU A 659 -18.20 -50.65 -65.79
CA GLU A 659 -18.82 -51.02 -67.07
C GLU A 659 -18.30 -52.37 -67.59
N GLU A 660 -16.99 -52.58 -67.61
CA GLU A 660 -16.36 -53.83 -68.04
C GLU A 660 -16.84 -55.02 -67.19
N ASN A 661 -17.04 -54.82 -65.89
CA ASN A 661 -17.44 -55.87 -64.95
C ASN A 661 -18.94 -55.98 -64.72
N LEU A 662 -19.77 -55.15 -65.37
CA LEU A 662 -21.21 -55.11 -65.18
C LEU A 662 -21.88 -56.47 -65.47
N HIS A 663 -21.35 -57.21 -66.44
CA HIS A 663 -21.81 -58.55 -66.78
C HIS A 663 -21.57 -59.56 -65.64
N LEU A 664 -20.44 -59.46 -64.93
CA LEU A 664 -20.15 -60.30 -63.77
C LEU A 664 -21.06 -59.94 -62.60
N PHE A 665 -21.22 -58.65 -62.32
CA PHE A 665 -22.11 -58.16 -61.25
C PHE A 665 -23.54 -58.64 -61.46
N THR A 666 -24.06 -58.50 -62.68
CA THR A 666 -25.43 -58.94 -63.02
C THR A 666 -25.61 -60.46 -62.90
N ALA A 667 -24.57 -61.26 -63.20
CA ALA A 667 -24.66 -62.72 -63.13
C ALA A 667 -24.78 -63.28 -61.71
N MET A 668 -24.34 -62.53 -60.68
CA MET A 668 -24.41 -62.96 -59.28
C MET A 668 -25.68 -62.46 -58.57
N ILE A 669 -26.39 -61.50 -59.17
CA ILE A 669 -27.59 -60.92 -58.61
C ILE A 669 -28.80 -61.78 -59.03
N PRO A 670 -29.61 -62.29 -58.08
CA PRO A 670 -30.85 -63.00 -58.38
C PRO A 670 -31.79 -62.17 -59.25
N LYS A 671 -32.57 -62.82 -60.12
CA LYS A 671 -33.45 -62.12 -61.10
C LYS A 671 -34.48 -61.18 -60.48
N GLN A 672 -34.81 -61.35 -59.20
CA GLN A 672 -35.75 -60.48 -58.48
C GLN A 672 -35.12 -59.15 -57.98
N ILE A 673 -33.80 -59.00 -58.06
CA ILE A 673 -33.09 -57.78 -57.64
C ILE A 673 -32.62 -57.03 -58.90
N ILE A 674 -32.85 -55.72 -58.93
CA ILE A 674 -32.49 -54.85 -60.06
C ILE A 674 -31.20 -54.11 -59.76
N LEU A 675 -30.18 -54.26 -60.60
CA LEU A 675 -28.96 -53.45 -60.56
C LEU A 675 -29.13 -52.18 -61.39
N LYS A 676 -28.92 -51.01 -60.79
CA LYS A 676 -28.90 -49.70 -61.48
C LYS A 676 -27.54 -49.05 -61.35
N THR A 677 -27.06 -48.42 -62.42
CA THR A 677 -25.80 -47.67 -62.42
C THR A 677 -26.07 -46.21 -62.79
N THR A 678 -25.45 -45.27 -62.07
CA THR A 678 -25.49 -43.83 -62.36
C THR A 678 -24.07 -43.30 -62.29
N LEU A 679 -23.37 -43.32 -63.43
CA LEU A 679 -21.97 -42.97 -63.50
C LEU A 679 -21.79 -41.52 -63.98
N ALA A 680 -20.91 -40.75 -63.34
CA ALA A 680 -20.62 -39.38 -63.76
C ALA A 680 -19.92 -39.35 -65.13
N GLU A 681 -20.26 -38.40 -66.01
CA GLU A 681 -19.72 -38.33 -67.39
C GLU A 681 -18.21 -38.07 -67.46
N LEU A 682 -17.64 -37.34 -66.49
CA LEU A 682 -16.23 -36.95 -66.43
C LEU A 682 -15.69 -37.20 -65.02
N LEU A 683 -15.18 -38.41 -64.79
CA LEU A 683 -14.59 -38.81 -63.52
C LEU A 683 -13.06 -38.77 -63.59
N PRO A 684 -12.36 -38.12 -62.64
CA PRO A 684 -10.90 -38.18 -62.56
C PRO A 684 -10.39 -39.62 -62.40
N LEU A 685 -9.19 -39.89 -62.94
CA LEU A 685 -8.51 -41.16 -62.71
C LEU A 685 -8.12 -41.29 -61.23
N VAL A 686 -8.12 -42.51 -60.72
CA VAL A 686 -7.67 -42.82 -59.34
C VAL A 686 -6.44 -43.71 -59.38
N GLU A 687 -5.50 -43.49 -58.47
CA GLU A 687 -4.32 -44.33 -58.30
C GLU A 687 -4.67 -45.46 -57.32
N VAL A 688 -5.02 -46.64 -57.85
CA VAL A 688 -5.50 -47.77 -57.03
C VAL A 688 -5.12 -49.13 -57.61
N ASP A 689 -5.17 -50.16 -56.78
CA ASP A 689 -5.07 -51.56 -57.19
C ASP A 689 -6.41 -52.04 -57.75
N ILE A 690 -6.43 -52.28 -59.06
CA ILE A 690 -7.62 -52.64 -59.84
C ILE A 690 -8.32 -53.88 -59.26
N ALA A 691 -7.57 -54.92 -58.91
CA ALA A 691 -8.11 -56.16 -58.38
C ALA A 691 -8.75 -55.95 -57.01
N GLN A 692 -8.17 -55.08 -56.18
CA GLN A 692 -8.72 -54.75 -54.87
C GLN A 692 -9.97 -53.88 -54.93
N ILE A 693 -10.02 -52.89 -55.83
CA ILE A 693 -11.24 -52.10 -56.04
C ILE A 693 -12.37 -52.97 -56.59
N GLN A 694 -12.06 -53.87 -57.51
CA GLN A 694 -13.02 -54.86 -57.98
C GLN A 694 -13.53 -55.75 -56.83
N GLN A 695 -12.64 -56.18 -55.92
CA GLN A 695 -13.00 -56.95 -54.72
C GLN A 695 -13.89 -56.14 -53.76
N VAL A 696 -13.65 -54.85 -53.61
CA VAL A 696 -14.48 -53.94 -52.80
C VAL A 696 -15.90 -53.87 -53.36
N VAL A 697 -16.04 -53.55 -54.65
CA VAL A 697 -17.35 -53.49 -55.33
C VAL A 697 -18.08 -54.82 -55.18
N MET A 698 -17.38 -55.92 -55.41
CA MET A 698 -17.88 -57.28 -55.27
C MET A 698 -18.44 -57.56 -53.87
N ASN A 699 -17.67 -57.25 -52.82
CA ASN A 699 -18.07 -57.50 -51.43
C ASN A 699 -19.29 -56.67 -51.03
N LEU A 700 -19.39 -55.43 -51.49
CA LEU A 700 -20.54 -54.57 -51.22
C LEU A 700 -21.80 -55.09 -51.91
N ILE A 701 -21.71 -55.49 -53.19
CA ILE A 701 -22.83 -56.10 -53.93
C ILE A 701 -23.28 -57.41 -53.28
N ILE A 702 -22.36 -58.30 -52.89
CA ILE A 702 -22.71 -59.55 -52.21
C ILE A 702 -23.44 -59.26 -50.90
N ASN A 703 -22.99 -58.27 -50.13
CA ASN A 703 -23.67 -57.90 -48.89
C ASN A 703 -25.07 -57.35 -49.12
N ALA A 704 -25.25 -56.53 -50.16
CA ALA A 704 -26.56 -56.02 -50.57
C ALA A 704 -27.51 -57.14 -51.03
N VAL A 705 -27.02 -58.07 -51.85
CA VAL A 705 -27.80 -59.25 -52.31
C VAL A 705 -28.21 -60.11 -51.12
N ASP A 706 -27.30 -60.40 -50.20
CA ASP A 706 -27.60 -61.19 -49.01
C ASP A 706 -28.58 -60.49 -48.07
N ALA A 707 -28.50 -59.15 -47.95
CA ALA A 707 -29.41 -58.36 -47.13
C ALA A 707 -30.84 -58.37 -47.68
N LEU A 708 -30.99 -58.31 -49.02
CA LEU A 708 -32.27 -58.43 -49.72
C LEU A 708 -32.79 -59.87 -49.72
N GLY A 709 -31.90 -60.88 -49.68
CA GLY A 709 -32.25 -62.28 -49.57
C GLY A 709 -33.18 -62.77 -50.68
N SER A 710 -34.43 -63.07 -50.33
CA SER A 710 -35.46 -63.51 -51.29
C SER A 710 -36.42 -62.39 -51.73
N GLU A 711 -36.28 -61.19 -51.17
CA GLU A 711 -37.15 -60.06 -51.47
C GLU A 711 -36.76 -59.40 -52.82
N SER A 712 -37.71 -58.69 -53.41
CA SER A 712 -37.43 -57.86 -54.59
C SER A 712 -36.89 -56.52 -54.11
N GLY A 713 -35.80 -56.05 -54.73
CA GLY A 713 -35.15 -54.81 -54.35
C GLY A 713 -34.26 -54.25 -55.45
N THR A 714 -33.63 -53.12 -55.16
CA THR A 714 -32.75 -52.38 -56.04
C THR A 714 -31.39 -52.21 -55.39
N ILE A 715 -30.34 -52.57 -56.13
CA ILE A 715 -28.96 -52.21 -55.80
C ILE A 715 -28.54 -51.10 -56.77
N GLN A 716 -28.00 -50.00 -56.24
CA GLN A 716 -27.54 -48.88 -57.04
C GLN A 716 -26.04 -48.65 -56.86
N ILE A 717 -25.34 -48.40 -57.97
CA ILE A 717 -23.94 -47.97 -57.99
C ILE A 717 -23.88 -46.56 -58.56
N VAL A 718 -23.30 -45.62 -57.81
CA VAL A 718 -23.17 -44.21 -58.22
C VAL A 718 -21.71 -43.78 -58.14
N THR A 719 -21.22 -43.07 -59.16
CA THR A 719 -19.90 -42.42 -59.11
C THR A 719 -20.05 -40.90 -59.18
N ARG A 720 -19.29 -40.16 -58.37
CA ARG A 720 -19.28 -38.69 -58.34
C ARG A 720 -17.91 -38.15 -57.91
N THR A 721 -17.71 -36.84 -58.05
CA THR A 721 -16.53 -36.15 -57.53
C THR A 721 -16.92 -35.35 -56.29
N GLN A 722 -16.11 -35.38 -55.25
CA GLN A 722 -16.35 -34.69 -53.98
C GLN A 722 -15.09 -33.94 -53.52
N MET A 723 -15.25 -32.70 -53.08
CA MET A 723 -14.19 -31.95 -52.39
C MET A 723 -14.24 -32.29 -50.90
N VAL A 724 -13.10 -32.70 -50.33
CA VAL A 724 -12.96 -33.01 -48.90
C VAL A 724 -12.18 -31.88 -48.22
N THR A 725 -12.68 -31.42 -47.08
CA THR A 725 -12.10 -30.36 -46.22
C THR A 725 -11.82 -30.89 -44.81
N GLU A 726 -11.06 -30.14 -43.99
CA GLU A 726 -10.82 -30.49 -42.58
C GLU A 726 -12.10 -30.72 -41.75
N ALA A 727 -13.23 -30.09 -42.12
CA ALA A 727 -14.50 -30.24 -41.41
C ALA A 727 -15.21 -31.59 -41.64
N ASP A 728 -14.77 -32.37 -42.63
CA ASP A 728 -15.46 -33.59 -43.08
C ASP A 728 -15.01 -34.87 -42.34
N HIS A 729 -14.84 -34.78 -41.02
CA HIS A 729 -14.35 -35.86 -40.16
C HIS A 729 -15.13 -37.19 -40.30
N GLN A 730 -16.39 -37.13 -40.74
CA GLN A 730 -17.23 -38.31 -40.98
C GLN A 730 -16.60 -39.28 -41.99
N PHE A 731 -15.85 -38.80 -42.99
CA PHE A 731 -15.29 -39.63 -44.06
C PHE A 731 -14.13 -40.53 -43.62
N TRP A 732 -13.53 -40.27 -42.46
CA TRP A 732 -12.49 -41.13 -41.91
C TRP A 732 -12.78 -41.66 -40.51
N TYR A 733 -14.04 -41.57 -40.06
CA TYR A 733 -14.47 -42.16 -38.79
C TYR A 733 -14.10 -43.65 -38.73
N TYR A 734 -14.44 -44.40 -39.79
CA TYR A 734 -14.17 -45.84 -39.85
C TYR A 734 -12.70 -46.16 -40.15
N THR A 735 -12.06 -45.45 -41.08
CA THR A 735 -10.65 -45.75 -41.45
C THR A 735 -9.64 -45.29 -40.39
N SER A 736 -10.04 -44.39 -39.50
CA SER A 736 -9.26 -43.79 -38.41
C SER A 736 -7.98 -43.08 -38.90
N VAL A 737 -7.94 -42.67 -40.17
CA VAL A 737 -6.82 -41.95 -40.80
C VAL A 737 -7.35 -40.66 -41.42
N PRO A 738 -6.93 -39.47 -40.94
CA PRO A 738 -7.36 -38.20 -41.51
C PRO A 738 -7.09 -38.13 -43.02
N LEU A 739 -8.10 -37.71 -43.79
CA LEU A 739 -7.96 -37.50 -45.23
C LEU A 739 -7.30 -36.14 -45.49
N ALA A 740 -6.41 -36.09 -46.47
CA ALA A 740 -5.85 -34.82 -46.93
C ALA A 740 -6.92 -34.01 -47.67
N GLU A 741 -6.92 -32.68 -47.51
CA GLU A 741 -7.81 -31.81 -48.26
C GLU A 741 -7.56 -31.95 -49.77
N GLY A 742 -8.63 -32.07 -50.56
CA GLY A 742 -8.51 -32.24 -51.99
C GLY A 742 -9.74 -32.82 -52.67
N VAL A 743 -9.57 -33.12 -53.96
CA VAL A 743 -10.61 -33.72 -54.81
C VAL A 743 -10.54 -35.24 -54.68
N TYR A 744 -11.67 -35.85 -54.35
CA TYR A 744 -11.85 -37.29 -54.25
C TYR A 744 -12.90 -37.75 -55.27
N VAL A 745 -12.72 -38.99 -55.73
CA VAL A 745 -13.70 -39.75 -56.49
C VAL A 745 -14.50 -40.59 -55.51
N THR A 746 -15.82 -40.43 -55.52
CA THR A 746 -16.74 -41.16 -54.67
C THR A 746 -17.33 -42.34 -55.44
N LEU A 747 -17.28 -43.53 -54.83
CA LEU A 747 -17.98 -44.75 -55.24
C LEU A 747 -19.04 -45.07 -54.19
N GLU A 748 -20.29 -44.96 -54.57
CA GLU A 748 -21.45 -45.25 -53.74
C GLU A 748 -22.08 -46.56 -54.16
N VAL A 749 -22.32 -47.46 -53.20
CA VAL A 749 -23.09 -48.70 -53.39
C VAL A 749 -24.22 -48.71 -52.37
N SER A 750 -25.45 -48.70 -52.84
CA SER A 750 -26.65 -48.67 -51.99
C SER A 750 -27.62 -49.80 -52.30
N ASP A 751 -28.33 -50.24 -51.27
CA ASP A 751 -29.44 -51.20 -51.34
C ASP A 751 -30.67 -50.67 -50.61
N ASP A 752 -31.86 -51.06 -51.06
CA ASP A 752 -33.15 -50.73 -50.44
C ASP A 752 -33.65 -51.82 -49.47
N GLY A 753 -32.72 -52.61 -48.91
CA GLY A 753 -33.02 -53.71 -48.01
C GLY A 753 -33.39 -53.31 -46.57
N PRO A 754 -33.30 -54.25 -45.60
CA PRO A 754 -33.80 -54.03 -44.25
C PRO A 754 -32.99 -53.04 -43.41
N GLY A 755 -31.80 -52.63 -43.87
CA GLY A 755 -30.90 -51.73 -43.13
C GLY A 755 -30.45 -52.28 -41.77
N MET A 756 -29.73 -51.46 -41.00
CA MET A 756 -29.10 -51.86 -39.74
C MET A 756 -29.48 -50.91 -38.60
N ASN A 757 -29.52 -51.44 -37.38
CA ASN A 757 -29.64 -50.61 -36.17
C ASN A 757 -28.26 -50.07 -35.76
N GLN A 758 -28.25 -49.07 -34.87
CA GLN A 758 -27.01 -48.39 -34.47
C GLN A 758 -25.99 -49.33 -33.79
N GLU A 759 -26.47 -50.32 -33.03
CA GLU A 759 -25.62 -51.33 -32.39
C GLU A 759 -24.90 -52.23 -33.41
N THR A 760 -25.61 -52.65 -34.47
CA THR A 760 -25.03 -53.45 -35.55
C THR A 760 -24.04 -52.61 -36.36
N ALA A 761 -24.40 -51.37 -36.69
CA ALA A 761 -23.60 -50.46 -37.52
C ALA A 761 -22.21 -50.13 -36.93
N VAL A 762 -22.04 -50.21 -35.61
CA VAL A 762 -20.74 -50.01 -34.94
C VAL A 762 -19.79 -51.19 -35.20
N ASN A 763 -20.31 -52.41 -35.30
CA ASN A 763 -19.52 -53.63 -35.32
C ASN A 763 -19.33 -54.23 -36.74
N ILE A 764 -19.95 -53.66 -37.78
CA ILE A 764 -19.93 -54.26 -39.14
C ILE A 764 -18.54 -54.43 -39.75
N PHE A 765 -17.56 -53.65 -39.30
CA PHE A 765 -16.18 -53.73 -39.76
C PHE A 765 -15.30 -54.60 -38.85
N ASP A 766 -15.83 -55.10 -37.73
CA ASP A 766 -15.11 -56.02 -36.86
C ASP A 766 -14.91 -57.37 -37.58
N PRO A 767 -13.68 -57.92 -37.55
CA PRO A 767 -13.42 -59.22 -38.15
C PRO A 767 -14.29 -60.30 -37.52
N PHE A 768 -14.82 -61.19 -38.36
CA PHE A 768 -15.70 -62.30 -37.96
C PHE A 768 -17.08 -61.88 -37.43
N PHE A 769 -17.38 -60.57 -37.38
CA PHE A 769 -18.73 -60.11 -37.07
C PHE A 769 -19.67 -60.41 -38.25
N THR A 770 -20.77 -61.10 -37.97
CA THR A 770 -21.79 -61.46 -38.96
C THR A 770 -23.14 -61.57 -38.29
N THR A 771 -24.17 -61.06 -38.96
CA THR A 771 -25.58 -61.27 -38.60
C THR A 771 -26.22 -62.42 -39.40
N LYS A 772 -25.45 -63.05 -40.30
CA LYS A 772 -25.88 -64.14 -41.20
C LYS A 772 -25.55 -65.51 -40.61
N GLU A 773 -26.45 -66.49 -40.76
CA GLU A 773 -26.22 -67.90 -40.34
C GLU A 773 -25.05 -68.59 -41.08
N LYS A 774 -24.72 -68.13 -42.30
CA LYS A 774 -23.62 -68.65 -43.13
C LYS A 774 -22.76 -67.52 -43.72
N GLY A 775 -22.11 -66.74 -42.85
CA GLY A 775 -21.18 -65.68 -43.26
C GLY A 775 -19.87 -65.75 -42.47
N HIS A 776 -18.74 -65.50 -43.12
CA HIS A 776 -17.44 -65.50 -42.44
C HIS A 776 -17.12 -64.19 -41.70
N GLY A 777 -17.91 -63.13 -41.91
CA GLY A 777 -17.70 -61.82 -41.27
C GLY A 777 -16.39 -61.10 -41.68
N LEU A 778 -15.79 -61.49 -42.81
CA LEU A 778 -14.53 -60.93 -43.30
C LEU A 778 -14.69 -59.94 -44.46
N GLY A 779 -15.85 -59.91 -45.11
CA GLY A 779 -16.08 -59.11 -46.34
C GLY A 779 -15.93 -57.61 -46.12
N LEU A 780 -16.65 -57.05 -45.13
CA LEU A 780 -16.58 -55.62 -44.81
C LEU A 780 -15.26 -55.24 -44.13
N ALA A 781 -14.70 -56.12 -43.30
CA ALA A 781 -13.37 -55.95 -42.72
C ALA A 781 -12.26 -55.86 -43.81
N ALA A 782 -12.41 -56.58 -44.92
CA ALA A 782 -11.52 -56.43 -46.07
C ALA A 782 -11.75 -55.10 -46.81
N VAL A 783 -13.00 -54.66 -46.97
CA VAL A 783 -13.34 -53.38 -47.62
C VAL A 783 -12.64 -52.21 -46.91
N ILE A 784 -12.75 -52.13 -45.59
CA ILE A 784 -12.13 -51.05 -44.82
C ILE A 784 -10.59 -51.08 -44.88
N GLY A 785 -9.99 -52.28 -44.88
CA GLY A 785 -8.55 -52.46 -45.04
C GLY A 785 -8.05 -52.01 -46.42
N ILE A 786 -8.77 -52.36 -47.49
CA ILE A 786 -8.45 -51.96 -48.86
C ILE A 786 -8.58 -50.45 -49.02
N VAL A 787 -9.67 -49.85 -48.55
CA VAL A 787 -9.90 -48.40 -48.64
C VAL A 787 -8.82 -47.62 -47.90
N LYS A 788 -8.49 -48.04 -46.67
CA LYS A 788 -7.40 -47.48 -45.88
C LYS A 788 -6.05 -47.59 -46.59
N GLY A 789 -5.79 -48.75 -47.21
CA GLY A 789 -4.59 -49.01 -48.00
C GLY A 789 -4.38 -48.05 -49.18
N HIS A 790 -5.48 -47.52 -49.74
CA HIS A 790 -5.48 -46.58 -50.86
C HIS A 790 -5.62 -45.12 -50.41
N ASN A 791 -5.38 -44.82 -49.12
CA ASN A 791 -5.59 -43.48 -48.54
C ASN A 791 -7.02 -42.94 -48.77
N GLY A 792 -8.00 -43.83 -48.79
CA GLY A 792 -9.39 -43.52 -49.02
C GLY A 792 -10.21 -43.34 -47.75
N GLY A 793 -11.37 -42.73 -47.90
CA GLY A 793 -12.40 -42.58 -46.88
C GLY A 793 -13.55 -43.55 -47.08
N LEU A 794 -14.32 -43.79 -46.01
CA LEU A 794 -15.52 -44.63 -46.04
C LEU A 794 -16.58 -44.08 -45.08
N THR A 795 -17.79 -43.86 -45.58
CA THR A 795 -18.99 -43.65 -44.76
C THR A 795 -20.04 -44.72 -45.00
N VAL A 796 -20.86 -44.94 -43.99
CA VAL A 796 -21.98 -45.87 -44.03
C VAL A 796 -23.21 -45.17 -43.50
N GLU A 797 -24.27 -45.15 -44.28
CA GLU A 797 -25.57 -44.65 -43.89
C GLU A 797 -26.55 -45.82 -43.92
N SER A 798 -27.15 -46.14 -42.78
CA SER A 798 -28.09 -47.26 -42.66
C SER A 798 -29.09 -46.99 -41.55
N ALA A 799 -30.36 -47.31 -41.80
CA ALA A 799 -31.41 -47.29 -40.79
C ALA A 799 -32.37 -48.45 -41.04
N VAL A 800 -32.92 -49.01 -39.96
CA VAL A 800 -33.86 -50.14 -40.04
C VAL A 800 -35.05 -49.76 -40.94
N GLY A 801 -35.23 -50.52 -42.01
CA GLY A 801 -36.27 -50.35 -43.03
C GLY A 801 -35.99 -49.31 -44.11
N GLN A 802 -34.80 -48.70 -44.16
CA GLN A 802 -34.42 -47.69 -45.16
C GLN A 802 -33.26 -48.11 -46.07
N GLY A 803 -32.77 -49.35 -45.94
CA GLY A 803 -31.63 -49.82 -46.71
C GLY A 803 -30.28 -49.39 -46.14
N THR A 804 -29.23 -49.62 -46.92
CA THR A 804 -27.85 -49.28 -46.55
C THR A 804 -27.13 -48.64 -47.73
N THR A 805 -26.34 -47.61 -47.45
CA THR A 805 -25.49 -46.93 -48.42
C THR A 805 -24.06 -46.92 -47.93
N PHE A 806 -23.14 -47.48 -48.72
CA PHE A 806 -21.70 -47.39 -48.51
C PHE A 806 -21.11 -46.36 -49.47
N ASN A 807 -20.38 -45.40 -48.92
CA ASN A 807 -19.81 -44.27 -49.65
C ASN A 807 -18.28 -44.30 -49.51
N LEU A 808 -17.58 -44.70 -50.57
CA LEU A 808 -16.12 -44.79 -50.59
C LEU A 808 -15.54 -43.56 -51.27
N LEU A 809 -14.51 -42.97 -50.68
CA LEU A 809 -13.78 -41.84 -51.24
C LEU A 809 -12.37 -42.26 -51.60
N LEU A 810 -11.96 -42.07 -52.85
CA LEU A 810 -10.62 -42.36 -53.35
C LEU A 810 -9.95 -41.07 -53.83
N PRO A 811 -8.67 -40.81 -53.50
CA PRO A 811 -8.01 -39.58 -53.92
C PRO A 811 -7.87 -39.52 -55.44
N ALA A 812 -8.28 -38.40 -56.04
CA ALA A 812 -8.15 -38.19 -57.48
C ALA A 812 -6.68 -38.00 -57.88
N SER A 813 -6.23 -38.67 -58.94
CA SER A 813 -4.88 -38.51 -59.49
C SER A 813 -4.80 -37.30 -60.42
N GLN A 814 -3.61 -36.67 -60.44
CA GLN A 814 -3.26 -35.60 -61.36
C GLN A 814 -2.56 -36.10 -62.64
N LYS A 815 -2.30 -37.41 -62.78
CA LYS A 815 -1.55 -37.99 -63.91
C LYS A 815 -2.49 -38.47 -65.03
N GLN A 816 -2.07 -38.34 -66.29
CA GLN A 816 -2.78 -38.86 -67.47
C GLN A 816 -2.33 -40.30 -67.79
N ALA A 817 -3.28 -41.18 -68.10
CA ALA A 817 -3.02 -42.59 -68.42
C ALA A 817 -2.19 -42.75 -69.71
N THR A 818 -1.20 -43.64 -69.67
CA THR A 818 -0.44 -44.07 -70.86
C THR A 818 -0.83 -45.51 -71.17
N ALA A 819 -1.53 -45.76 -72.28
CA ALA A 819 -2.00 -47.10 -72.63
C ALA A 819 -0.83 -48.03 -73.04
N VAL A 820 -0.70 -49.17 -72.37
CA VAL A 820 0.22 -50.27 -72.75
C VAL A 820 -0.57 -51.35 -73.51
N PRO A 821 -0.09 -51.87 -74.66
CA PRO A 821 -0.79 -52.92 -75.42
C PRO A 821 -0.59 -54.32 -74.80
N PRO A 822 -1.57 -55.23 -74.93
CA PRO A 822 -1.49 -56.59 -74.37
C PRO A 822 -0.54 -57.49 -75.18
N THR A 823 0.36 -58.18 -74.48
CA THR A 823 1.30 -59.18 -75.04
C THR A 823 0.62 -60.53 -75.35
N PRO A 824 0.97 -61.22 -76.44
CA PRO A 824 0.35 -62.48 -76.85
C PRO A 824 0.92 -63.72 -76.12
N LYS A 825 0.05 -64.69 -75.82
CA LYS A 825 0.37 -65.98 -75.16
C LYS A 825 1.22 -66.92 -76.04
N PRO A 826 2.25 -67.61 -75.51
CA PRO A 826 3.07 -68.54 -76.27
C PRO A 826 2.40 -69.92 -76.45
N LYS A 827 2.76 -70.61 -77.54
CA LYS A 827 2.29 -71.97 -77.91
C LYS A 827 3.06 -73.05 -77.13
N PRO A 828 2.42 -74.21 -76.84
CA PRO A 828 3.06 -75.29 -76.07
C PRO A 828 4.14 -75.98 -76.91
N THR A 829 5.36 -76.03 -76.37
CA THR A 829 6.52 -76.73 -76.92
C THR A 829 6.84 -77.91 -76.00
N THR A 830 7.25 -79.05 -76.55
CA THR A 830 7.68 -80.24 -75.79
C THR A 830 8.84 -79.87 -74.85
N LEU A 831 8.63 -80.07 -73.55
CA LEU A 831 9.60 -79.78 -72.49
C LEU A 831 10.59 -80.93 -72.36
N THR A 832 11.88 -80.63 -72.41
CA THR A 832 12.97 -81.54 -72.03
C THR A 832 14.04 -80.74 -71.31
N GLY A 833 14.42 -81.12 -70.08
CA GLY A 833 15.42 -80.41 -69.27
C GLY A 833 15.47 -80.91 -67.82
N VAL A 834 16.53 -80.56 -67.07
CA VAL A 834 16.64 -80.83 -65.63
C VAL A 834 16.26 -79.58 -64.83
N ILE A 835 15.36 -79.73 -63.85
CA ILE A 835 14.89 -78.66 -62.99
C ILE A 835 15.37 -78.91 -61.57
N LEU A 836 16.02 -77.94 -60.96
CA LEU A 836 16.42 -77.99 -59.55
C LEU A 836 15.36 -77.29 -58.68
N VAL A 837 14.77 -77.98 -57.72
CA VAL A 837 13.79 -77.45 -56.78
C VAL A 837 14.43 -77.28 -55.40
N ILE A 838 14.48 -76.06 -54.89
CA ILE A 838 15.05 -75.71 -53.59
C ILE A 838 13.92 -75.11 -52.73
N ASP A 839 13.50 -75.85 -51.71
CA ASP A 839 12.43 -75.46 -50.79
C ASP A 839 12.68 -76.19 -49.47
N ASP A 840 12.50 -75.58 -48.30
CA ASP A 840 12.78 -76.21 -47.01
C ASP A 840 11.67 -77.17 -46.55
N GLU A 841 10.46 -76.95 -47.04
CA GLU A 841 9.30 -77.76 -46.70
C GLU A 841 9.25 -79.05 -47.53
N GLN A 842 9.39 -80.20 -46.86
CA GLN A 842 9.42 -81.51 -47.53
C GLN A 842 8.16 -81.77 -48.35
N ALA A 843 6.99 -81.45 -47.81
CA ALA A 843 5.71 -81.67 -48.48
C ALA A 843 5.57 -80.85 -49.77
N VAL A 844 6.14 -79.63 -49.81
CA VAL A 844 6.13 -78.78 -51.01
C VAL A 844 7.08 -79.35 -52.07
N ARG A 845 8.30 -79.76 -51.67
CA ARG A 845 9.25 -80.42 -52.59
C ARG A 845 8.67 -81.66 -53.24
N GLU A 846 8.03 -82.52 -52.45
CA GLU A 846 7.38 -83.74 -52.93
C GLU A 846 6.26 -83.42 -53.91
N ALA A 847 5.35 -82.49 -53.55
CA ALA A 847 4.25 -82.08 -54.41
C ALA A 847 4.72 -81.46 -55.74
N VAL A 848 5.73 -80.58 -55.72
CA VAL A 848 6.31 -79.98 -56.94
C VAL A 848 6.95 -81.06 -57.81
N THR A 849 7.74 -81.96 -57.21
CA THR A 849 8.38 -83.07 -57.92
C THR A 849 7.35 -83.97 -58.59
N ASP A 850 6.28 -84.31 -57.86
CA ASP A 850 5.17 -85.11 -58.36
C ASP A 850 4.42 -84.42 -59.51
N ILE A 851 4.15 -83.12 -59.41
CA ILE A 851 3.50 -82.36 -60.50
C ILE A 851 4.38 -82.33 -61.74
N LEU A 852 5.67 -82.05 -61.58
CA LEU A 852 6.61 -81.98 -62.70
C LEU A 852 6.85 -83.34 -63.35
N SER A 853 6.63 -84.46 -62.64
CA SER A 853 6.63 -85.81 -63.24
C SER A 853 5.54 -86.04 -64.30
N LEU A 854 4.53 -85.15 -64.39
CA LEU A 854 3.51 -85.17 -65.44
C LEU A 854 4.01 -84.67 -66.80
N VAL A 855 5.19 -84.07 -66.85
CA VAL A 855 5.88 -83.61 -68.07
C VAL A 855 7.26 -84.26 -68.15
N ASP A 856 7.85 -84.36 -69.35
CA ASP A 856 9.11 -85.08 -69.58
C ASP A 856 10.36 -84.29 -69.11
N VAL A 857 10.42 -83.97 -67.82
CA VAL A 857 11.53 -83.26 -67.16
C VAL A 857 12.11 -84.08 -66.02
N VAL A 858 13.42 -83.96 -65.78
CA VAL A 858 14.09 -84.57 -64.62
C VAL A 858 14.12 -83.55 -63.49
N VAL A 859 13.74 -83.94 -62.29
CA VAL A 859 13.71 -83.04 -61.12
C VAL A 859 14.77 -83.44 -60.11
N LEU A 860 15.65 -82.50 -59.76
CA LEU A 860 16.55 -82.59 -58.62
C LEU A 860 15.96 -81.75 -57.48
N SER A 861 16.07 -82.18 -56.22
CA SER A 861 15.52 -81.46 -55.08
C SER A 861 16.53 -81.25 -53.96
N ALA A 862 16.46 -80.08 -53.31
CA ALA A 862 17.33 -79.68 -52.21
C ALA A 862 16.51 -79.06 -51.07
N ALA A 863 16.91 -79.32 -49.82
CA ALA A 863 16.17 -78.88 -48.64
C ALA A 863 16.58 -77.49 -48.13
N ASP A 864 17.66 -76.91 -48.66
CA ASP A 864 18.16 -75.62 -48.23
C ASP A 864 19.05 -74.99 -49.31
N GLY A 865 19.37 -73.71 -49.16
CA GLY A 865 20.19 -72.98 -50.12
C GLY A 865 21.62 -73.52 -50.31
N GLN A 866 22.22 -74.13 -49.28
CA GLN A 866 23.58 -74.66 -49.35
C GLN A 866 23.61 -75.98 -50.11
N SER A 867 22.69 -76.90 -49.80
CA SER A 867 22.50 -78.14 -50.54
C SER A 867 22.07 -77.88 -51.98
N GLY A 868 21.23 -76.86 -52.21
CA GLY A 868 20.83 -76.41 -53.53
C GLY A 868 22.00 -75.90 -54.38
N LEU A 869 22.87 -75.05 -53.81
CA LEU A 869 24.08 -74.61 -54.49
C LEU A 869 25.05 -75.77 -54.78
N ALA A 870 25.20 -76.71 -53.85
CA ALA A 870 26.06 -77.88 -54.05
C ALA A 870 25.58 -78.74 -55.22
N LEU A 871 24.27 -79.04 -55.29
CA LEU A 871 23.66 -79.77 -56.41
C LEU A 871 23.76 -78.99 -57.72
N TYR A 872 23.60 -77.66 -57.68
CA TYR A 872 23.78 -76.82 -58.86
C TYR A 872 25.21 -76.88 -59.40
N LEU A 873 26.22 -76.88 -58.53
CA LEU A 873 27.63 -77.00 -58.93
C LEU A 873 27.96 -78.39 -59.49
N GLU A 874 27.36 -79.45 -58.94
CA GLU A 874 27.56 -80.83 -59.40
C GLU A 874 26.92 -81.09 -60.78
N HIS A 875 25.70 -80.56 -61.01
CA HIS A 875 24.91 -80.79 -62.22
C HIS A 875 24.75 -79.53 -63.10
N GLN A 876 25.70 -78.59 -63.04
CA GLN A 876 25.58 -77.27 -63.66
C GLN A 876 25.26 -77.30 -65.16
N ALA A 877 25.82 -78.28 -65.89
CA ALA A 877 25.63 -78.42 -67.33
C ALA A 877 24.25 -79.00 -67.72
N GLU A 878 23.55 -79.62 -66.77
CA GLU A 878 22.29 -80.33 -66.99
C GLU A 878 21.08 -79.50 -66.53
N ILE A 879 21.25 -78.72 -65.45
CA ILE A 879 20.18 -77.90 -64.87
C ILE A 879 19.84 -76.72 -65.78
N SER A 880 18.63 -76.75 -66.31
CA SER A 880 18.10 -75.74 -67.24
C SER A 880 17.29 -74.66 -66.51
N LEU A 881 16.76 -74.95 -65.32
CA LEU A 881 15.89 -74.07 -64.55
C LEU A 881 15.99 -74.37 -63.05
N VAL A 882 15.97 -73.34 -62.21
CA VAL A 882 15.90 -73.48 -60.75
C VAL A 882 14.57 -72.94 -60.25
N LEU A 883 13.81 -73.73 -59.50
CA LEU A 883 12.67 -73.28 -58.70
C LEU A 883 13.15 -73.08 -57.25
N LEU A 884 13.03 -71.86 -56.73
CA LEU A 884 13.64 -71.46 -55.45
C LEU A 884 12.62 -70.84 -54.52
N ASP A 885 12.47 -71.37 -53.30
CA ASP A 885 11.69 -70.73 -52.25
C ASP A 885 12.41 -69.52 -51.64
N LEU A 886 11.66 -68.48 -51.26
CA LEU A 886 12.22 -67.29 -50.63
C LEU A 886 12.38 -67.40 -49.11
N SER A 887 11.51 -68.15 -48.46
CA SER A 887 11.31 -68.14 -47.01
C SER A 887 11.93 -69.37 -46.35
N MET A 888 13.23 -69.58 -46.61
CA MET A 888 13.96 -70.73 -46.06
C MET A 888 14.84 -70.36 -44.86
N PRO A 889 14.93 -71.22 -43.82
CA PRO A 889 15.83 -71.04 -42.70
C PRO A 889 17.31 -71.21 -43.10
N GLY A 890 18.19 -70.46 -42.42
CA GLY A 890 19.63 -70.49 -42.70
C GLY A 890 20.01 -69.57 -43.87
N TRP A 891 20.21 -70.13 -45.07
CA TRP A 891 20.39 -69.31 -46.27
C TRP A 891 19.02 -68.86 -46.78
N SER A 892 18.76 -67.55 -46.72
CA SER A 892 17.56 -66.99 -47.35
C SER A 892 17.54 -67.30 -48.84
N GLY A 893 16.35 -67.33 -49.44
CA GLY A 893 16.23 -67.49 -50.90
C GLY A 893 17.00 -66.40 -51.66
N GLU A 894 17.06 -65.18 -51.10
CA GLU A 894 17.87 -64.08 -51.66
C GLU A 894 19.35 -64.45 -51.72
N LYS A 895 19.92 -64.89 -50.59
CA LYS A 895 21.33 -65.29 -50.49
C LYS A 895 21.64 -66.48 -51.39
N THR A 896 20.70 -67.41 -51.52
CA THR A 896 20.82 -68.59 -52.40
C THR A 896 20.83 -68.18 -53.87
N MET A 897 19.91 -67.28 -54.26
CA MET A 897 19.84 -66.73 -55.61
C MET A 897 21.13 -65.98 -55.97
N GLU A 898 21.65 -65.15 -55.05
CA GLU A 898 22.92 -64.44 -55.23
C GLU A 898 24.09 -65.39 -55.44
N ALA A 899 24.15 -66.48 -54.66
CA ALA A 899 25.20 -67.48 -54.80
C ALA A 899 25.11 -68.24 -56.14
N LEU A 900 23.90 -68.60 -56.59
CA LEU A 900 23.67 -69.24 -57.89
C LEU A 900 24.05 -68.32 -59.05
N GLN A 901 23.68 -67.04 -58.98
CA GLN A 901 24.00 -66.04 -60.00
C GLN A 901 25.47 -65.65 -60.02
N ALA A 902 26.17 -65.72 -58.88
CA ALA A 902 27.62 -65.55 -58.83
C ALA A 902 28.37 -66.67 -59.57
N VAL A 903 27.81 -67.87 -59.59
CA VAL A 903 28.34 -69.03 -60.33
C VAL A 903 27.95 -68.97 -61.81
N ASN A 904 26.69 -68.66 -62.11
CA ASN A 904 26.19 -68.50 -63.47
C ASN A 904 25.25 -67.28 -63.56
N PRO A 905 25.70 -66.13 -64.09
CA PRO A 905 24.88 -64.93 -64.21
C PRO A 905 23.60 -65.10 -65.07
N ASN A 906 23.57 -66.12 -65.93
CA ASN A 906 22.47 -66.41 -66.85
C ASN A 906 21.54 -67.54 -66.37
N VAL A 907 21.70 -68.02 -65.13
CA VAL A 907 20.82 -69.06 -64.58
C VAL A 907 19.35 -68.60 -64.62
N GLN A 908 18.48 -69.44 -65.15
CA GLN A 908 17.03 -69.21 -65.15
C GLN A 908 16.49 -69.60 -63.77
N ILE A 909 15.88 -68.64 -63.06
CA ILE A 909 15.35 -68.87 -61.72
C ILE A 909 13.87 -68.48 -61.68
N ILE A 910 13.01 -69.40 -61.27
CA ILE A 910 11.64 -69.12 -60.84
C ILE A 910 11.65 -69.07 -59.31
N VAL A 911 11.27 -67.93 -58.78
CA VAL A 911 11.15 -67.69 -57.35
C VAL A 911 9.73 -68.03 -56.91
N SER A 912 9.61 -68.87 -55.89
CA SER A 912 8.36 -69.35 -55.32
C SER A 912 8.14 -68.68 -53.96
N SER A 913 6.99 -68.03 -53.74
CA SER A 913 6.73 -67.35 -52.47
C SER A 913 5.25 -67.07 -52.21
N GLY A 914 4.85 -66.98 -50.93
CA GLY A 914 3.53 -66.49 -50.51
C GLY A 914 3.35 -64.97 -50.59
N TYR A 915 4.43 -64.21 -50.81
CA TYR A 915 4.39 -62.76 -51.00
C TYR A 915 3.81 -62.37 -52.38
N ASN A 916 3.46 -61.09 -52.58
CA ASN A 916 3.03 -60.61 -53.88
C ASN A 916 4.21 -60.47 -54.85
N GLU A 917 3.96 -60.66 -56.14
CA GLU A 917 4.95 -60.59 -57.23
C GLU A 917 5.77 -59.30 -57.21
N THR A 918 5.15 -58.16 -56.87
CA THR A 918 5.80 -56.86 -56.77
C THR A 918 6.84 -56.79 -55.63
N GLU A 919 6.63 -57.48 -54.51
CA GLU A 919 7.58 -57.50 -53.39
C GLU A 919 8.83 -58.31 -53.73
N ALA A 920 8.63 -59.42 -54.45
CA ALA A 920 9.73 -60.18 -55.03
C ALA A 920 10.45 -59.34 -56.11
N ILE A 921 9.73 -58.77 -57.08
CA ILE A 921 10.33 -57.94 -58.13
C ILE A 921 11.11 -56.75 -57.53
N ARG A 922 10.61 -56.08 -56.49
CA ARG A 922 11.29 -54.92 -55.88
C ARG A 922 12.56 -55.31 -55.11
N ARG A 923 12.55 -56.45 -54.42
CA ARG A 923 13.77 -57.03 -53.81
C ARG A 923 14.79 -57.46 -54.87
N PHE A 924 14.35 -57.77 -56.10
CA PHE A 924 15.18 -58.39 -57.14
C PHE A 924 15.27 -57.58 -58.45
N ALA A 925 14.91 -56.28 -58.43
CA ALA A 925 14.66 -55.42 -59.60
C ALA A 925 15.85 -55.20 -60.56
N ASN A 926 17.02 -55.78 -60.30
CA ASN A 926 18.25 -55.52 -61.03
C ASN A 926 18.91 -56.77 -61.66
N LYS A 927 18.25 -57.93 -61.71
CA LYS A 927 18.88 -59.17 -62.22
C LYS A 927 17.99 -59.90 -63.25
N GLY A 928 18.33 -59.71 -64.52
CA GLY A 928 17.46 -59.93 -65.69
C GLY A 928 17.15 -61.36 -66.14
N SER A 929 16.95 -62.34 -65.25
CA SER A 929 16.55 -63.72 -65.61
C SER A 929 15.61 -64.40 -64.59
N THR A 930 14.97 -63.61 -63.71
CA THR A 930 14.17 -64.15 -62.59
C THR A 930 12.67 -63.99 -62.83
N ARG A 931 11.93 -65.10 -62.72
CA ARG A 931 10.46 -65.16 -62.81
C ARG A 931 9.85 -65.42 -61.43
N PHE A 932 8.56 -65.13 -61.26
CA PHE A 932 7.88 -65.29 -59.98
C PHE A 932 6.70 -66.28 -60.07
N LEU A 933 6.55 -67.10 -59.04
CA LEU A 933 5.44 -68.04 -58.87
C LEU A 933 4.83 -67.88 -57.48
N LYS A 934 3.58 -67.41 -57.41
CA LYS A 934 2.88 -67.14 -56.15
C LYS A 934 2.31 -68.42 -55.53
N LYS A 935 2.64 -68.70 -54.25
CA LYS A 935 2.03 -69.76 -53.43
C LYS A 935 0.67 -69.29 -52.86
N PRO A 936 -0.38 -70.14 -52.84
CA PRO A 936 -0.45 -71.48 -53.42
C PRO A 936 -0.75 -71.46 -54.93
N TYR A 937 -0.17 -72.41 -55.69
CA TYR A 937 -0.34 -72.56 -57.14
C TYR A 937 -0.87 -73.95 -57.52
N SER A 938 -1.60 -74.02 -58.65
CA SER A 938 -2.11 -75.28 -59.19
C SER A 938 -1.07 -75.98 -60.07
N ALA A 939 -1.31 -77.28 -60.37
CA ALA A 939 -0.43 -78.05 -61.24
C ALA A 939 -0.30 -77.43 -62.64
N SER A 940 -1.38 -76.90 -63.20
CA SER A 940 -1.36 -76.25 -64.52
C SER A 940 -0.53 -74.98 -64.52
N THR A 941 -0.63 -74.15 -63.47
CA THR A 941 0.12 -72.89 -63.35
C THR A 941 1.63 -73.15 -63.21
N LEU A 942 2.01 -74.15 -62.41
CA LEU A 942 3.42 -74.55 -62.27
C LEU A 942 3.98 -75.03 -63.62
N ILE A 943 3.26 -75.90 -64.33
CA ILE A 943 3.69 -76.42 -65.63
C ILE A 943 3.81 -75.29 -66.66
N GLU A 944 2.84 -74.38 -66.74
CA GLU A 944 2.88 -73.22 -67.66
C GLU A 944 4.07 -72.30 -67.38
N MET A 945 4.36 -72.03 -66.10
CA MET A 945 5.48 -71.18 -65.71
C MET A 945 6.83 -71.83 -66.06
N VAL A 946 6.97 -73.14 -65.82
CA VAL A 946 8.14 -73.92 -66.21
C VAL A 946 8.29 -74.00 -67.74
N GLN A 947 7.20 -74.15 -68.48
CA GLN A 947 7.21 -74.10 -69.95
C GLN A 947 7.74 -72.77 -70.48
N THR A 948 7.29 -71.68 -69.86
CA THR A 948 7.72 -70.34 -70.25
C THR A 948 9.17 -70.07 -69.84
N GLY A 949 9.63 -70.63 -68.72
CA GLY A 949 11.02 -70.54 -68.28
C GLY A 949 12.02 -71.35 -69.12
N LEU A 950 11.59 -72.49 -69.68
CA LEU A 950 12.44 -73.36 -70.51
C LEU A 950 12.45 -73.01 -72.01
N SER A 951 11.56 -72.11 -72.46
CA SER A 951 11.43 -71.72 -73.87
C SER A 951 12.24 -70.47 -74.27
N GLN A 952 13.01 -69.91 -73.33
CA GLN A 952 13.95 -68.80 -73.52
C GLN A 952 15.36 -69.27 -73.24
#